data_AF-A0AAE8W782-F1
#
_entry.id   AF-A0AAE8W782-F1
#
_cell.length_a   1.000
_cell.length_b   1.000
_cell.length_c   1.000
_cell.angle_alpha   90.00
_cell.angle_beta   90.00
_cell.angle_gamma   90.00
#
_symmetry.space_group_name_H-M   'P 1'
#
loop_
_entity.id
_entity.type
_entity.pdbx_description
1 polymer ?
#
loop_
_entity_poly.entity_id
_entity_poly.type
_entity_poly.pdbx_seq_one_letter_code
_entity_poly.pdbx_strand_id
1 'polypeptide(L)'
;MTATATVHRVAPKGRGAHRSIASAVRAARDGDEIRIAPGEYVEQLVLDRTVRLLPEAGPEHAVRVLAASPGRPVLEVAARDVRVEGIALIGQDPGLPAVLVGAGDLELDACDVSGGRVEAGGDASLTLTDCRVSGAQLAGVHTNTTGSARLTRVVVEDVDGTGVVIGARAAVEATEVTVRRVTGSGVRVRGGARAVLRECRISGPGRSGLLVEDEAAVTALDCRVEETAAEGVRVLGSSARPEVPAERRESAEGGVVLARCEVLRTGTDAVALSGTGDALLVNCRLRDGSGPGVSVEGESRAELVDCQVDRAHGSGLVARGTGRLSAEGTSVTGSRANGLLAGDRSEVRMDASDVTACSFSAVHACDDSRVTLTACRIGSTAEHGIRATDRAGLTVEGGRITDCGLSGVRIDGAAEARMRGLSVVRGRSGITTESTGTVVLEECDVVDAERAGISCGTETGPVLRDCRISGTGTAGLVIGERATPSVEGCTVRDAAGSGLVVGPRAEPRVRSLTVARTGKNSLFVGEKARGTFEDCVFTGAGSDGAAFPALHVSAGGAPVLRGCLVRDAEEDVALEKGARPVFDDCVSRDVKNPSLPTGAEQALSAASGPDPAGAGTSARQTEAPPEDTLDDLLAELRGLAGLERVKHDVSSLVKLMQMVRRREEMGLAPPPLSRHLVFAGNPGTGKTTVARLYGRILAAVGLLERGHLVEADRSALVGEYVGHTGPKTTRVFQQARGGVLFIDEAYSLTQYAGSNDFGQEAIATLVKLMEDHRDDVVVIVAGYLKEMEVFVRSNPGLASRFNRTLLFEDYGSAELVSIVEHQAAQHQYELGPDTREALTARFDAMPRDRGFGNGRTARQLFQAMTEHQAYRVAELPEASESDVMTLKPEDIPQSS
;
A
#
# COMPACT_ATOMS: atom_id res chain seq x y z
N MET A 1 -22.17 73.18 5.39
CA MET A 1 -21.75 73.69 4.07
C MET A 1 -20.70 72.75 3.53
N THR A 2 -21.12 71.74 2.75
CA THR A 2 -20.21 70.83 2.03
C THR A 2 -19.48 71.63 0.96
N ALA A 3 -18.20 71.92 1.18
CA ALA A 3 -17.35 72.50 0.16
C ALA A 3 -17.35 71.55 -1.05
N THR A 4 -17.66 72.08 -2.23
CA THR A 4 -17.57 71.35 -3.49
C THR A 4 -16.12 70.90 -3.69
N ALA A 5 -15.90 69.59 -3.83
CA ALA A 5 -14.59 69.00 -4.12
C ALA A 5 -13.95 69.69 -5.34
N THR A 6 -12.71 70.14 -5.18
CA THR A 6 -11.96 70.81 -6.25
C THR A 6 -11.25 69.76 -7.09
N VAL A 7 -11.31 69.91 -8.42
CA VAL A 7 -10.59 69.03 -9.35
C VAL A 7 -9.25 69.66 -9.73
N HIS A 8 -8.16 69.03 -9.32
CA HIS A 8 -6.80 69.39 -9.71
C HIS A 8 -6.39 68.58 -10.93
N ARG A 9 -5.89 69.23 -11.98
CA ARG A 9 -5.41 68.54 -13.19
C ARG A 9 -3.89 68.45 -13.18
N VAL A 10 -3.36 67.28 -13.53
CA VAL A 10 -1.92 67.00 -13.65
C VAL A 10 -1.62 66.66 -15.10
N ALA A 11 -0.64 67.34 -15.68
CA ALA A 11 -0.13 67.02 -17.01
C ALA A 11 1.37 67.36 -17.09
N PRO A 12 2.19 66.51 -17.74
CA PRO A 12 3.63 66.75 -17.85
C PRO A 12 3.94 68.00 -18.67
N LYS A 13 3.02 68.41 -19.57
CA LYS A 13 3.12 69.62 -20.40
C LYS A 13 1.74 70.28 -20.54
N GLY A 14 1.59 71.52 -20.06
CA GLY A 14 0.33 72.29 -20.18
C GLY A 14 0.33 73.59 -19.36
N ARG A 15 -0.51 74.57 -19.73
CA ARG A 15 -0.71 75.83 -18.98
C ARG A 15 -1.94 75.67 -18.09
N GLY A 16 -1.79 75.82 -16.77
CA GLY A 16 -2.89 75.71 -15.79
C GLY A 16 -3.05 74.34 -15.11
N ALA A 17 -2.25 73.34 -15.49
CA ALA A 17 -2.17 72.04 -14.81
C ALA A 17 -0.91 71.94 -13.94
N HIS A 18 -0.98 71.15 -12.88
CA HIS A 18 0.18 70.75 -12.08
C HIS A 18 1.15 69.92 -12.93
N ARG A 19 2.46 70.14 -12.76
CA ARG A 19 3.50 69.41 -13.51
C ARG A 19 3.86 68.05 -12.91
N SER A 20 3.48 67.81 -11.66
CA SER A 20 3.69 66.54 -10.95
C SER A 20 2.48 66.25 -10.07
N ILE A 21 2.23 64.97 -9.83
CA ILE A 21 1.12 64.49 -8.99
C ILE A 21 1.34 64.95 -7.54
N ALA A 22 2.56 64.85 -7.01
CA ALA A 22 2.90 65.31 -5.66
C ALA A 22 2.67 66.81 -5.46
N SER A 23 2.77 67.63 -6.53
CA SER A 23 2.43 69.06 -6.44
C SER A 23 0.92 69.31 -6.37
N ALA A 24 0.11 68.47 -7.04
CA ALA A 24 -1.35 68.53 -6.93
C ALA A 24 -1.81 68.04 -5.55
N VAL A 25 -1.24 66.93 -5.06
CA VAL A 25 -1.51 66.41 -3.71
C VAL A 25 -1.24 67.47 -2.64
N ARG A 26 -0.14 68.22 -2.73
CA ARG A 26 0.17 69.31 -1.78
C ARG A 26 -0.78 70.51 -1.86
N ALA A 27 -1.42 70.73 -3.01
CA ALA A 27 -2.39 71.81 -3.21
C ALA A 27 -3.83 71.40 -2.87
N ALA A 28 -4.10 70.09 -2.83
CA ALA A 28 -5.39 69.51 -2.55
C ALA A 28 -5.80 69.66 -1.07
N ARG A 29 -7.11 69.77 -0.85
CA ARG A 29 -7.77 69.66 0.46
C ARG A 29 -8.40 68.28 0.61
N ASP A 30 -8.83 67.93 1.82
CA ASP A 30 -9.57 66.68 2.05
C ASP A 30 -10.83 66.60 1.18
N GLY A 31 -10.97 65.50 0.46
CA GLY A 31 -12.06 65.21 -0.47
C GLY A 31 -11.83 65.69 -1.91
N ASP A 32 -10.71 66.37 -2.21
CA ASP A 32 -10.41 66.83 -3.57
C ASP A 32 -10.05 65.67 -4.52
N GLU A 33 -10.28 65.90 -5.81
CA GLU A 33 -10.02 64.96 -6.90
C GLU A 33 -8.80 65.40 -7.72
N ILE A 34 -7.92 64.47 -8.06
CA ILE A 34 -6.72 64.70 -8.86
C ILE A 34 -6.83 63.89 -10.15
N ARG A 35 -7.01 64.58 -11.28
CA ARG A 35 -7.08 63.99 -12.63
C ARG A 35 -5.74 64.06 -13.33
N ILE A 36 -5.25 62.91 -13.79
CA ILE A 36 -3.87 62.76 -14.27
C ILE A 36 -3.86 62.40 -15.76
N ALA A 37 -3.29 63.27 -16.58
CA ALA A 37 -3.12 62.97 -18.01
C ALA A 37 -2.18 61.77 -18.23
N PRO A 38 -2.38 60.97 -19.29
CA PRO A 38 -1.46 59.91 -19.70
C PRO A 38 0.01 60.35 -19.71
N GLY A 39 0.89 59.52 -19.15
CA GLY A 39 2.33 59.81 -19.09
C GLY A 39 3.07 59.03 -18.01
N GLU A 40 4.39 59.19 -18.02
CA GLU A 40 5.29 58.65 -17.00
C GLU A 40 5.67 59.75 -15.99
N TYR A 41 5.50 59.44 -14.72
CA TYR A 41 5.72 60.33 -13.59
C TYR A 41 6.74 59.71 -12.65
N VAL A 42 7.95 60.27 -12.60
CA VAL A 42 9.02 59.80 -11.70
C VAL A 42 8.98 60.61 -10.41
N GLU A 43 8.26 60.13 -9.41
CA GLU A 43 8.09 60.81 -8.12
C GLU A 43 7.71 59.83 -6.99
N GLN A 44 7.85 60.26 -5.73
CA GLN A 44 7.29 59.57 -4.57
C GLN A 44 5.97 60.23 -4.19
N LEU A 45 4.89 59.45 -4.10
CA LEU A 45 3.58 59.92 -3.66
C LEU A 45 3.40 59.64 -2.16
N VAL A 46 3.29 60.70 -1.38
CA VAL A 46 2.92 60.61 0.05
C VAL A 46 1.54 61.22 0.20
N LEU A 47 0.56 60.38 0.56
CA LEU A 47 -0.85 60.76 0.72
C LEU A 47 -1.17 60.85 2.21
N ASP A 48 -1.07 62.07 2.73
CA ASP A 48 -1.30 62.47 4.12
C ASP A 48 -2.65 63.21 4.31
N ARG A 49 -3.51 63.16 3.29
CA ARG A 49 -4.84 63.79 3.24
C ARG A 49 -5.80 62.95 2.40
N THR A 50 -7.10 63.11 2.59
CA THR A 50 -8.13 62.35 1.87
C THR A 50 -8.23 62.85 0.42
N VAL A 51 -7.78 62.05 -0.55
CA VAL A 51 -7.77 62.45 -1.98
C VAL A 51 -8.12 61.27 -2.88
N ARG A 52 -8.62 61.59 -4.08
CA ARG A 52 -8.89 60.61 -5.15
C ARG A 52 -7.97 60.86 -6.34
N LEU A 53 -7.18 59.87 -6.73
CA LEU A 53 -6.28 59.91 -7.88
C LEU A 53 -6.90 59.10 -9.03
N LEU A 54 -7.20 59.77 -10.15
CA LEU A 54 -7.81 59.14 -11.32
C LEU A 54 -7.09 59.56 -12.61
N PRO A 55 -6.97 58.68 -13.62
CA PRO A 55 -6.51 59.07 -14.94
C PRO A 55 -7.54 59.97 -15.65
N GLU A 56 -7.07 60.91 -16.46
CA GLU A 56 -7.88 61.48 -17.53
C GLU A 56 -8.06 60.43 -18.64
N ALA A 57 -9.18 60.51 -19.38
CA ALA A 57 -9.56 59.51 -20.38
C ALA A 57 -8.38 59.02 -21.26
N GLY A 58 -8.19 57.72 -21.32
CA GLY A 58 -7.06 57.07 -22.00
C GLY A 58 -7.15 55.55 -21.92
N PRO A 59 -6.19 54.82 -22.52
CA PRO A 59 -6.09 53.37 -22.36
C PRO A 59 -5.83 52.98 -20.89
N GLU A 60 -6.12 51.73 -20.51
CA GLU A 60 -5.81 51.23 -19.17
C GLU A 60 -4.33 51.41 -18.83
N HIS A 61 -4.04 51.82 -17.59
CA HIS A 61 -2.68 52.05 -17.08
C HIS A 61 -1.86 53.06 -17.90
N ALA A 62 -2.51 54.00 -18.61
CA ALA A 62 -1.84 55.07 -19.34
C ALA A 62 -1.06 56.05 -18.44
N VAL A 63 -1.38 56.08 -17.15
CA VAL A 63 -0.65 56.83 -16.12
C VAL A 63 0.29 55.86 -15.40
N ARG A 64 1.59 56.09 -15.53
CA ARG A 64 2.63 55.26 -14.90
C ARG A 64 3.40 56.10 -13.91
N VAL A 65 3.37 55.73 -12.63
CA VAL A 65 4.17 56.38 -11.58
C VAL A 65 5.33 55.47 -11.24
N LEU A 66 6.55 55.98 -11.40
CA LEU A 66 7.79 55.25 -11.14
C LEU A 66 8.43 55.82 -9.88
N ALA A 67 8.88 54.95 -8.98
CA ALA A 67 9.59 55.37 -7.78
C ALA A 67 10.80 56.25 -8.13
N ALA A 68 10.94 57.38 -7.46
CA ALA A 68 12.00 58.36 -7.73
C ALA A 68 13.39 57.92 -7.25
N SER A 69 13.46 56.99 -6.32
CA SER A 69 14.72 56.51 -5.73
C SER A 69 14.57 55.09 -5.21
N PRO A 70 15.63 54.27 -5.27
CA PRO A 70 15.64 52.95 -4.62
C PRO A 70 15.40 53.08 -3.12
N GLY A 71 14.77 52.08 -2.51
CA GLY A 71 14.55 52.04 -1.07
C GLY A 71 13.31 52.77 -0.56
N ARG A 72 12.57 53.48 -1.43
CA ARG A 72 11.33 54.17 -1.06
C ARG A 72 10.13 53.64 -1.85
N PRO A 73 8.95 53.53 -1.22
CA PRO A 73 7.73 53.17 -1.94
C PRO A 73 7.37 54.24 -2.97
N VAL A 74 6.74 53.84 -4.07
CA VAL A 74 6.16 54.79 -5.02
C VAL A 74 4.92 55.47 -4.43
N LEU A 75 4.19 54.76 -3.58
CA LEU A 75 3.01 55.26 -2.88
C LEU A 75 3.08 54.93 -1.38
N GLU A 76 3.01 55.98 -0.56
CA GLU A 76 2.92 55.90 0.90
C GLU A 76 1.64 56.59 1.37
N VAL A 77 0.84 55.90 2.18
CA VAL A 77 -0.46 56.38 2.67
C VAL A 77 -0.45 56.45 4.20
N ALA A 78 -0.85 57.62 4.71
CA ALA A 78 -0.99 57.91 6.13
C ALA A 78 -2.32 58.63 6.45
N ALA A 79 -3.30 58.53 5.55
CA ALA A 79 -4.60 59.19 5.63
C ALA A 79 -5.75 58.20 5.42
N ARG A 80 -6.97 58.68 5.68
CA ARG A 80 -8.21 57.92 5.51
C ARG A 80 -8.90 58.26 4.20
N ASP A 81 -9.74 57.36 3.72
CA ASP A 81 -10.57 57.48 2.53
C ASP A 81 -9.76 57.81 1.25
N VAL A 82 -8.55 57.26 1.13
CA VAL A 82 -7.68 57.49 -0.03
C VAL A 82 -8.03 56.49 -1.13
N ARG A 83 -8.27 57.00 -2.35
CA ARG A 83 -8.59 56.17 -3.52
C ARG A 83 -7.63 56.43 -4.67
N VAL A 84 -7.13 55.36 -5.29
CA VAL A 84 -6.31 55.39 -6.49
C VAL A 84 -6.91 54.44 -7.51
N GLU A 85 -7.18 54.95 -8.71
CA GLU A 85 -7.89 54.19 -9.73
C GLU A 85 -7.13 54.20 -11.06
N GLY A 86 -6.94 53.05 -11.72
CA GLY A 86 -6.44 52.99 -13.10
C GLY A 86 -4.96 53.35 -13.30
N ILE A 87 -4.13 53.33 -12.25
CA ILE A 87 -2.72 53.79 -12.29
C ILE A 87 -1.77 52.60 -12.19
N ALA A 88 -0.70 52.61 -13.00
CA ALA A 88 0.44 51.72 -12.82
C ALA A 88 1.44 52.30 -11.81
N LEU A 89 1.68 51.59 -10.72
CA LEU A 89 2.58 51.95 -9.62
C LEU A 89 3.83 51.06 -9.67
N ILE A 90 4.98 51.62 -10.04
CA ILE A 90 6.19 50.86 -10.37
C ILE A 90 7.31 51.19 -9.37
N GLY A 91 7.61 50.25 -8.48
CA GLY A 91 8.75 50.29 -7.57
C GLY A 91 10.09 50.01 -8.27
N GLN A 92 11.19 50.31 -7.57
CA GLN A 92 12.56 50.03 -8.06
C GLN A 92 13.27 48.91 -7.30
N ASP A 93 12.69 48.45 -6.18
CA ASP A 93 13.28 47.42 -5.33
C ASP A 93 12.24 46.34 -5.02
N PRO A 94 12.32 45.17 -5.68
CA PRO A 94 11.40 44.06 -5.46
C PRO A 94 11.32 43.60 -4.00
N GLY A 95 12.40 43.78 -3.22
CA GLY A 95 12.47 43.36 -1.81
C GLY A 95 11.76 44.31 -0.85
N LEU A 96 11.27 45.45 -1.32
CA LEU A 96 10.62 46.48 -0.52
C LEU A 96 9.17 46.76 -0.98
N PRO A 97 8.37 47.48 -0.17
CA PRO A 97 7.04 47.88 -0.59
C PRO A 97 7.11 48.88 -1.76
N ALA A 98 6.38 48.60 -2.83
CA ALA A 98 6.03 49.61 -3.83
C ALA A 98 4.88 50.50 -3.30
N VAL A 99 3.94 49.88 -2.60
CA VAL A 99 2.83 50.57 -1.93
C VAL A 99 2.88 50.25 -0.43
N LEU A 100 2.91 51.28 0.41
CA LEU A 100 2.91 51.15 1.86
C LEU A 100 1.74 51.94 2.47
N VAL A 101 0.84 51.24 3.17
CA VAL A 101 -0.20 51.85 3.99
C VAL A 101 0.23 51.76 5.44
N GLY A 102 0.81 52.86 5.95
CA GLY A 102 1.34 52.93 7.31
C GLY A 102 0.25 53.18 8.36
N ALA A 103 -0.79 53.93 7.98
CA ALA A 103 -1.97 54.22 8.80
C ALA A 103 -3.14 54.66 7.88
N GLY A 104 -4.37 54.50 8.37
CA GLY A 104 -5.57 54.91 7.63
C GLY A 104 -6.06 53.83 6.65
N ASP A 105 -6.61 54.23 5.51
CA ASP A 105 -7.24 53.30 4.58
C ASP A 105 -7.03 53.71 3.12
N LEU A 106 -6.72 52.69 2.30
CA LEU A 106 -6.42 52.82 0.88
C LEU A 106 -7.31 51.88 0.06
N GLU A 107 -7.97 52.44 -0.95
CA GLU A 107 -8.63 51.71 -2.03
C GLU A 107 -7.79 51.84 -3.31
N LEU A 108 -7.28 50.71 -3.82
CA LEU A 108 -6.74 50.60 -5.18
C LEU A 108 -7.79 49.91 -6.05
N ASP A 109 -8.15 50.54 -7.16
CA ASP A 109 -9.13 50.04 -8.12
C ASP A 109 -8.51 50.02 -9.52
N ALA A 110 -8.59 48.89 -10.23
CA ALA A 110 -8.03 48.72 -11.57
C ALA A 110 -6.55 49.19 -11.69
N CYS A 111 -5.71 48.91 -10.69
CA CYS A 111 -4.31 49.33 -10.65
C CYS A 111 -3.33 48.17 -10.94
N ASP A 112 -2.18 48.49 -11.52
CA ASP A 112 -1.06 47.56 -11.74
C ASP A 112 0.13 47.95 -10.86
N VAL A 113 0.46 47.12 -9.87
CA VAL A 113 1.58 47.33 -8.97
C VAL A 113 2.72 46.40 -9.35
N SER A 114 3.90 46.94 -9.61
CA SER A 114 5.07 46.13 -9.95
C SER A 114 6.36 46.63 -9.31
N GLY A 115 7.41 45.80 -9.30
CA GLY A 115 8.73 46.18 -8.80
C GLY A 115 8.80 46.37 -7.28
N GLY A 116 7.90 45.71 -6.55
CA GLY A 116 7.77 45.76 -5.10
C GLY A 116 6.40 45.27 -4.64
N ARG A 117 6.23 45.07 -3.34
CA ARG A 117 5.00 44.53 -2.75
C ARG A 117 3.96 45.60 -2.38
N VAL A 118 2.73 45.18 -2.17
CA VAL A 118 1.70 45.99 -1.48
C VAL A 118 1.70 45.59 0.00
N GLU A 119 1.94 46.55 0.90
CA GLU A 119 2.01 46.30 2.34
C GLU A 119 1.06 47.20 3.13
N ALA A 120 0.29 46.60 4.04
CA ALA A 120 -0.52 47.30 5.03
C ALA A 120 -0.01 46.98 6.44
N GLY A 121 0.32 48.00 7.21
CA GLY A 121 0.88 47.90 8.56
C GLY A 121 0.00 48.52 9.64
N GLY A 122 0.30 48.23 10.91
CA GLY A 122 -0.31 48.91 12.05
C GLY A 122 -1.80 48.62 12.21
N ASP A 123 -2.64 49.64 12.09
CA ASP A 123 -4.10 49.56 12.10
C ASP A 123 -4.73 49.87 10.72
N ALA A 124 -3.89 49.94 9.69
CA ALA A 124 -4.32 50.30 8.35
C ALA A 124 -5.30 49.30 7.74
N SER A 125 -6.21 49.80 6.89
CA SER A 125 -7.08 48.98 6.05
C SER A 125 -6.72 49.10 4.57
N LEU A 126 -6.89 48.01 3.82
CA LEU A 126 -6.48 47.92 2.42
C LEU A 126 -7.59 47.28 1.58
N THR A 127 -8.04 47.97 0.54
CA THR A 127 -8.95 47.40 -0.46
C THR A 127 -8.25 47.37 -1.81
N LEU A 128 -8.17 46.19 -2.42
CA LEU A 128 -7.70 45.99 -3.79
C LEU A 128 -8.85 45.42 -4.61
N THR A 129 -9.24 46.12 -5.68
CA THR A 129 -10.29 45.70 -6.61
C THR A 129 -9.72 45.71 -8.02
N ASP A 130 -9.89 44.63 -8.78
CA ASP A 130 -9.45 44.52 -10.18
C ASP A 130 -7.95 44.85 -10.38
N CYS A 131 -7.13 44.56 -9.36
CA CYS A 131 -5.71 44.91 -9.35
C CYS A 131 -4.80 43.76 -9.79
N ARG A 132 -3.63 44.12 -10.31
CA ARG A 132 -2.51 43.22 -10.55
C ARG A 132 -1.32 43.59 -9.66
N VAL A 133 -0.67 42.59 -9.06
CA VAL A 133 0.56 42.76 -8.29
C VAL A 133 1.62 41.79 -8.82
N SER A 134 2.77 42.30 -9.26
CA SER A 134 3.80 41.48 -9.90
C SER A 134 5.25 41.89 -9.63
N GLY A 135 6.20 40.97 -9.84
CA GLY A 135 7.64 41.28 -9.78
C GLY A 135 8.11 41.72 -8.39
N ALA A 136 7.60 41.07 -7.35
CA ALA A 136 7.97 41.33 -5.95
C ALA A 136 8.87 40.19 -5.41
N GLN A 137 9.69 40.50 -4.41
CA GLN A 137 10.44 39.54 -3.60
C GLN A 137 9.83 39.46 -2.20
N LEU A 138 10.02 38.31 -1.54
CA LEU A 138 9.50 37.94 -0.21
C LEU A 138 7.98 37.76 -0.15
N ALA A 139 7.20 38.78 -0.57
CA ALA A 139 5.75 38.75 -0.60
C ALA A 139 5.18 39.60 -1.75
N GLY A 140 4.07 39.21 -2.37
CA GLY A 140 3.34 40.07 -3.32
C GLY A 140 2.41 41.05 -2.60
N VAL A 141 1.54 40.52 -1.74
CA VAL A 141 0.68 41.29 -0.83
C VAL A 141 0.99 40.89 0.60
N HIS A 142 1.19 41.86 1.50
CA HIS A 142 1.51 41.61 2.90
C HIS A 142 0.61 42.45 3.81
N THR A 143 -0.30 41.79 4.54
CA THR A 143 -1.15 42.44 5.54
C THR A 143 -0.60 42.13 6.93
N ASN A 144 0.22 43.04 7.46
CA ASN A 144 0.76 42.99 8.81
C ASN A 144 0.07 44.04 9.69
N THR A 145 -1.26 43.94 9.75
CA THR A 145 -2.15 44.94 10.36
C THR A 145 -3.09 44.29 11.36
N THR A 146 -3.67 45.12 12.22
CA THR A 146 -4.84 44.79 13.05
C THR A 146 -6.16 45.24 12.42
N GLY A 147 -6.07 46.01 11.31
CA GLY A 147 -7.20 46.42 10.48
C GLY A 147 -7.70 45.31 9.54
N SER A 148 -8.51 45.73 8.57
CA SER A 148 -9.13 44.81 7.59
C SER A 148 -8.51 44.94 6.21
N ALA A 149 -8.50 43.84 5.44
CA ALA A 149 -8.18 43.91 4.03
C ALA A 149 -9.22 43.21 3.16
N ARG A 150 -9.55 43.79 2.02
CA ARG A 150 -10.46 43.23 1.02
C ARG A 150 -9.74 43.12 -0.31
N LEU A 151 -9.64 41.92 -0.86
CA LEU A 151 -9.03 41.63 -2.15
C LEU A 151 -10.12 41.05 -3.06
N THR A 152 -10.49 41.76 -4.12
CA THR A 152 -11.54 41.33 -5.07
C THR A 152 -10.98 41.32 -6.48
N ARG A 153 -11.00 40.16 -7.17
CA ARG A 153 -10.46 40.01 -8.53
C ARG A 153 -9.01 40.50 -8.65
N VAL A 154 -8.17 40.08 -7.70
CA VAL A 154 -6.75 40.45 -7.65
C VAL A 154 -5.89 39.35 -8.23
N VAL A 155 -4.96 39.70 -9.11
CA VAL A 155 -3.94 38.77 -9.63
C VAL A 155 -2.60 39.07 -8.98
N VAL A 156 -2.04 38.08 -8.27
CA VAL A 156 -0.69 38.12 -7.70
C VAL A 156 0.18 37.12 -8.44
N GLU A 157 1.23 37.60 -9.11
CA GLU A 157 2.08 36.76 -9.95
C GLU A 157 3.55 37.14 -9.95
N ASP A 158 4.42 36.22 -10.38
CA ASP A 158 5.85 36.46 -10.53
C ASP A 158 6.49 36.98 -9.24
N VAL A 159 6.20 36.29 -8.13
CA VAL A 159 6.75 36.62 -6.81
C VAL A 159 7.86 35.65 -6.45
N ASP A 160 9.07 36.16 -6.24
CA ASP A 160 10.15 35.39 -5.63
C ASP A 160 9.97 35.39 -4.10
N GLY A 161 9.03 34.57 -3.64
CA GLY A 161 8.58 34.48 -2.27
C GLY A 161 7.15 33.98 -2.17
N THR A 162 6.40 34.46 -1.18
CA THR A 162 5.01 34.08 -0.94
C THR A 162 4.06 35.00 -1.72
N GLY A 163 2.99 34.48 -2.34
CA GLY A 163 2.03 35.34 -3.04
C GLY A 163 1.35 36.34 -2.11
N VAL A 164 0.57 35.83 -1.15
CA VAL A 164 -0.15 36.65 -0.16
C VAL A 164 0.23 36.21 1.25
N VAL A 165 0.66 37.17 2.08
CA VAL A 165 0.98 36.95 3.49
C VAL A 165 -0.02 37.70 4.36
N ILE A 166 -0.73 36.97 5.20
CA ILE A 166 -1.72 37.47 6.15
C ILE A 166 -1.20 37.21 7.57
N GLY A 167 -0.90 38.28 8.31
CA GLY A 167 -0.28 38.18 9.63
C GLY A 167 -0.93 39.07 10.68
N ALA A 168 -0.26 39.15 11.84
CA ALA A 168 -0.72 39.87 13.03
C ALA A 168 -2.12 39.39 13.48
N ARG A 169 -3.13 40.27 13.40
CA ARG A 169 -4.55 39.95 13.69
C ARG A 169 -5.45 40.47 12.57
N ALA A 170 -4.93 40.51 11.35
CA ALA A 170 -5.65 41.04 10.20
C ALA A 170 -6.92 40.22 9.93
N ALA A 171 -8.00 40.91 9.58
CA ALA A 171 -9.23 40.31 9.05
C ALA A 171 -9.25 40.50 7.54
N VAL A 172 -9.05 39.43 6.78
CA VAL A 172 -8.90 39.49 5.32
C VAL A 172 -10.02 38.74 4.62
N GLU A 173 -10.70 39.42 3.70
CA GLU A 173 -11.63 38.83 2.75
C GLU A 173 -11.02 38.85 1.34
N ALA A 174 -10.79 37.68 0.76
CA ALA A 174 -10.26 37.52 -0.59
C ALA A 174 -11.31 36.80 -1.45
N THR A 175 -11.75 37.44 -2.53
CA THR A 175 -12.74 36.91 -3.48
C THR A 175 -12.15 36.96 -4.88
N GLU A 176 -12.19 35.83 -5.60
CA GLU A 176 -11.65 35.70 -6.97
C GLU A 176 -10.17 36.10 -7.07
N VAL A 177 -9.38 35.83 -6.02
CA VAL A 177 -7.93 36.10 -6.03
C VAL A 177 -7.19 34.97 -6.74
N THR A 178 -6.35 35.33 -7.71
CA THR A 178 -5.47 34.39 -8.41
C THR A 178 -4.02 34.57 -7.97
N VAL A 179 -3.41 33.52 -7.45
CA VAL A 179 -1.98 33.48 -7.10
C VAL A 179 -1.27 32.46 -7.98
N ARG A 180 -0.23 32.88 -8.72
CA ARG A 180 0.50 31.97 -9.62
C ARG A 180 1.95 32.38 -9.84
N ARG A 181 2.80 31.42 -10.21
CA ARG A 181 4.26 31.64 -10.42
C ARG A 181 4.91 32.29 -9.21
N VAL A 182 4.83 31.61 -8.07
CA VAL A 182 5.46 32.04 -6.82
C VAL A 182 6.48 30.98 -6.38
N THR A 183 7.67 31.39 -5.92
CA THR A 183 8.72 30.44 -5.50
C THR A 183 8.49 29.87 -4.10
N GLY A 184 7.70 30.56 -3.26
CA GLY A 184 7.29 30.16 -1.93
C GLY A 184 5.87 29.58 -1.87
N SER A 185 5.15 29.86 -0.79
CA SER A 185 3.73 29.47 -0.64
C SER A 185 2.81 30.39 -1.44
N GLY A 186 1.64 29.89 -1.85
CA GLY A 186 0.62 30.71 -2.50
C GLY A 186 0.04 31.75 -1.54
N VAL A 187 -0.63 31.27 -0.50
CA VAL A 187 -1.18 32.08 0.60
C VAL A 187 -0.63 31.56 1.91
N ARG A 188 -0.16 32.47 2.77
CA ARG A 188 0.34 32.16 4.11
C ARG A 188 -0.42 32.96 5.15
N VAL A 189 -1.04 32.30 6.12
CA VAL A 189 -1.80 32.91 7.21
C VAL A 189 -1.15 32.51 8.54
N ARG A 190 -0.82 33.49 9.38
CA ARG A 190 -0.09 33.29 10.64
C ARG A 190 -0.53 34.24 11.76
N GLY A 191 0.00 34.04 12.96
CA GLY A 191 -0.36 34.81 14.15
C GLY A 191 -1.79 34.51 14.60
N GLY A 192 -2.58 35.57 14.88
CA GLY A 192 -4.01 35.46 15.19
C GLY A 192 -4.91 36.00 14.09
N ALA A 193 -4.43 35.94 12.84
CA ALA A 193 -5.15 36.49 11.70
C ALA A 193 -6.31 35.59 11.26
N ARG A 194 -7.32 36.20 10.64
CA ARG A 194 -8.51 35.53 10.10
C ARG A 194 -8.62 35.80 8.61
N ALA A 195 -8.70 34.76 7.81
CA ALA A 195 -8.81 34.87 6.37
C ALA A 195 -10.05 34.14 5.83
N VAL A 196 -10.80 34.81 4.99
CA VAL A 196 -11.94 34.25 4.26
C VAL A 196 -11.62 34.30 2.78
N LEU A 197 -11.43 33.12 2.17
CA LEU A 197 -11.09 32.96 0.75
C LEU A 197 -12.34 32.45 0.00
N ARG A 198 -12.70 33.08 -1.11
CA ARG A 198 -13.86 32.72 -1.95
C ARG A 198 -13.44 32.66 -3.39
N GLU A 199 -13.69 31.54 -4.05
CA GLU A 199 -13.45 31.40 -5.49
C GLU A 199 -11.99 31.73 -5.87
N CYS A 200 -11.05 31.53 -4.94
CA CYS A 200 -9.65 31.84 -5.14
C CYS A 200 -8.96 30.69 -5.88
N ARG A 201 -8.00 31.03 -6.75
CA ARG A 201 -7.17 30.07 -7.47
C ARG A 201 -5.70 30.22 -7.08
N ILE A 202 -5.09 29.14 -6.63
CA ILE A 202 -3.67 29.08 -6.27
C ILE A 202 -3.03 27.99 -7.13
N SER A 203 -2.12 28.36 -8.03
CA SER A 203 -1.53 27.42 -9.00
C SER A 203 -0.02 27.52 -9.09
N GLY A 204 0.68 26.40 -9.06
CA GLY A 204 2.13 26.34 -9.24
C GLY A 204 2.98 27.01 -8.16
N PRO A 205 2.63 26.99 -6.86
CA PRO A 205 3.54 27.50 -5.82
C PRO A 205 4.75 26.56 -5.64
N GLY A 206 5.93 27.15 -5.42
CA GLY A 206 7.16 26.42 -5.14
C GLY A 206 7.22 25.76 -3.76
N ARG A 207 6.23 26.01 -2.89
CA ARG A 207 6.00 25.27 -1.63
C ARG A 207 4.51 24.89 -1.51
N SER A 208 3.86 25.22 -0.40
CA SER A 208 2.46 24.86 -0.16
C SER A 208 1.50 25.84 -0.81
N GLY A 209 0.33 25.38 -1.26
CA GLY A 209 -0.73 26.26 -1.78
C GLY A 209 -1.26 27.23 -0.73
N LEU A 210 -1.78 26.66 0.36
CA LEU A 210 -2.23 27.40 1.54
C LEU A 210 -1.44 26.91 2.76
N LEU A 211 -0.74 27.82 3.44
CA LEU A 211 -0.01 27.55 4.67
C LEU A 211 -0.67 28.28 5.84
N VAL A 212 -1.04 27.55 6.89
CA VAL A 212 -1.65 28.08 8.12
C VAL A 212 -0.77 27.75 9.32
N GLU A 213 -0.50 28.76 10.14
CA GLU A 213 0.41 28.70 11.28
C GLU A 213 -0.17 29.39 12.51
N ASP A 214 0.42 29.08 13.68
CA ASP A 214 0.09 29.68 14.98
C ASP A 214 -1.40 29.47 15.35
N GLU A 215 -2.13 30.55 15.67
CA GLU A 215 -3.54 30.57 16.07
C GLU A 215 -4.43 31.12 14.94
N ALA A 216 -3.95 31.08 13.70
CA ALA A 216 -4.69 31.60 12.56
C ALA A 216 -5.99 30.81 12.32
N ALA A 217 -6.97 31.47 11.70
CA ALA A 217 -8.20 30.84 11.23
C ALA A 217 -8.43 31.13 9.75
N VAL A 218 -8.80 30.12 8.98
CA VAL A 218 -9.03 30.26 7.54
C VAL A 218 -10.33 29.57 7.14
N THR A 219 -11.18 30.27 6.40
CA THR A 219 -12.35 29.68 5.72
C THR A 219 -12.18 29.84 4.23
N ALA A 220 -11.92 28.75 3.50
CA ALA A 220 -11.85 28.71 2.05
C ALA A 220 -13.12 28.08 1.49
N LEU A 221 -13.85 28.81 0.64
CA LEU A 221 -15.06 28.35 -0.05
C LEU A 221 -14.82 28.35 -1.55
N ASP A 222 -15.13 27.24 -2.20
CA ASP A 222 -15.10 27.12 -3.66
C ASP A 222 -13.71 27.48 -4.26
N CYS A 223 -12.65 27.23 -3.48
CA CYS A 223 -11.28 27.54 -3.86
C CYS A 223 -10.61 26.35 -4.56
N ARG A 224 -9.67 26.66 -5.46
CA ARG A 224 -8.86 25.66 -6.17
C ARG A 224 -7.39 25.85 -5.90
N VAL A 225 -6.73 24.79 -5.43
CA VAL A 225 -5.28 24.70 -5.23
C VAL A 225 -4.74 23.62 -6.16
N GLU A 226 -3.78 23.96 -7.02
CA GLU A 226 -3.24 23.00 -7.98
C GLU A 226 -1.73 23.15 -8.25
N GLU A 227 -1.10 22.04 -8.66
CA GLU A 227 0.31 22.01 -9.11
C GLU A 227 1.31 22.49 -8.05
N THR A 228 1.08 22.15 -6.78
CA THR A 228 1.98 22.57 -5.70
C THR A 228 3.26 21.73 -5.71
N ALA A 229 4.41 22.35 -5.46
CA ALA A 229 5.67 21.59 -5.32
C ALA A 229 5.74 20.80 -4.01
N ALA A 230 4.99 21.22 -2.99
CA ALA A 230 4.82 20.51 -1.72
C ALA A 230 3.32 20.22 -1.48
N GLU A 231 2.78 20.60 -0.32
CA GLU A 231 1.39 20.30 0.06
C GLU A 231 0.39 21.23 -0.64
N GLY A 232 -0.82 20.74 -0.87
CA GLY A 232 -1.94 21.61 -1.25
C GLY A 232 -2.27 22.59 -0.13
N VAL A 233 -2.61 22.05 1.03
CA VAL A 233 -2.88 22.79 2.26
C VAL A 233 -2.03 22.23 3.40
N ARG A 234 -1.27 23.09 4.07
CA ARG A 234 -0.43 22.75 5.21
C ARG A 234 -0.89 23.52 6.46
N VAL A 235 -1.23 22.80 7.52
CA VAL A 235 -1.62 23.37 8.81
C VAL A 235 -0.60 22.94 9.86
N LEU A 236 0.20 23.90 10.33
CA LEU A 236 1.18 23.70 11.40
C LEU A 236 0.59 23.99 12.79
N GLY A 237 -0.45 24.82 12.83
CA GLY A 237 -1.22 25.21 14.00
C GLY A 237 -2.42 26.04 13.55
N SER A 238 -3.49 26.03 14.36
CA SER A 238 -4.64 26.89 14.15
C SER A 238 -5.38 27.11 15.48
N SER A 239 -6.22 28.14 15.53
CA SER A 239 -7.23 28.22 16.60
C SER A 239 -8.13 26.97 16.60
N ALA A 240 -8.61 26.54 17.76
CA ALA A 240 -9.48 25.37 17.85
C ALA A 240 -10.87 25.65 17.25
N ARG A 241 -11.47 24.65 16.60
CA ARG A 241 -12.88 24.72 16.19
C ARG A 241 -13.80 24.36 17.37
N PRO A 242 -14.86 25.14 17.62
CA PRO A 242 -15.88 24.75 18.59
C PRO A 242 -16.66 23.53 18.08
N GLU A 243 -17.05 22.63 18.98
CA GLU A 243 -17.98 21.56 18.64
C GLU A 243 -19.36 22.15 18.38
N VAL A 244 -19.77 22.14 17.11
CA VAL A 244 -21.09 22.62 16.66
C VAL A 244 -21.84 21.50 15.92
N PRO A 245 -23.19 21.53 15.92
CA PRO A 245 -23.99 20.57 15.14
C PRO A 245 -23.62 20.57 13.66
N ALA A 246 -23.80 19.43 12.98
CA ALA A 246 -23.42 19.21 11.58
C ALA A 246 -23.84 20.36 10.63
N GLU A 247 -25.08 20.85 10.76
CA GLU A 247 -25.66 21.94 9.96
C GLU A 247 -24.92 23.28 10.06
N ARG A 248 -24.12 23.49 11.11
CA ARG A 248 -23.41 24.75 11.36
C ARG A 248 -21.89 24.62 11.25
N ARG A 249 -21.37 23.45 10.89
CA ARG A 249 -19.93 23.17 10.84
C ARG A 249 -19.20 24.10 9.87
N GLU A 250 -19.77 24.38 8.69
CA GLU A 250 -19.17 25.30 7.70
C GLU A 250 -19.11 26.76 8.18
N SER A 251 -19.97 27.16 9.14
CA SER A 251 -20.06 28.53 9.67
C SER A 251 -19.39 28.70 11.04
N ALA A 252 -18.75 27.66 11.56
CA ALA A 252 -18.08 27.70 12.85
C ALA A 252 -16.86 28.64 12.80
N GLU A 253 -16.70 29.49 13.81
CA GLU A 253 -15.50 30.31 13.94
C GLU A 253 -14.35 29.49 14.54
N GLY A 254 -13.21 29.44 13.84
CA GLY A 254 -11.97 28.79 14.32
C GLY A 254 -11.43 27.77 13.32
N GLY A 255 -10.18 27.37 13.51
CA GLY A 255 -9.49 26.36 12.69
C GLY A 255 -9.41 26.70 11.21
N VAL A 256 -9.26 25.65 10.41
CA VAL A 256 -9.21 25.71 8.94
C VAL A 256 -10.44 25.01 8.37
N VAL A 257 -11.31 25.76 7.69
CA VAL A 257 -12.50 25.21 7.01
C VAL A 257 -12.29 25.30 5.51
N LEU A 258 -12.34 24.14 4.83
CA LEU A 258 -12.36 24.03 3.38
C LEU A 258 -13.74 23.50 2.98
N ALA A 259 -14.50 24.26 2.20
CA ALA A 259 -15.81 23.80 1.71
C ALA A 259 -15.89 23.92 0.19
N ARG A 260 -16.25 22.82 -0.47
CA ARG A 260 -16.32 22.69 -1.95
C ARG A 260 -15.00 23.07 -2.64
N CYS A 261 -13.87 22.83 -1.97
CA CYS A 261 -12.56 23.13 -2.50
C CYS A 261 -12.00 21.96 -3.31
N GLU A 262 -11.21 22.28 -4.34
CA GLU A 262 -10.45 21.31 -5.12
C GLU A 262 -8.95 21.44 -4.80
N VAL A 263 -8.31 20.32 -4.45
CA VAL A 263 -6.85 20.24 -4.25
C VAL A 263 -6.29 19.17 -5.18
N LEU A 264 -5.48 19.60 -6.15
CA LEU A 264 -5.13 18.79 -7.31
C LEU A 264 -3.62 18.75 -7.54
N ARG A 265 -3.08 17.56 -7.88
CA ARG A 265 -1.70 17.41 -8.39
C ARG A 265 -0.65 18.04 -7.48
N THR A 266 -0.61 17.60 -6.23
CA THR A 266 0.33 18.09 -5.21
C THR A 266 1.63 17.30 -5.22
N GLY A 267 2.75 17.95 -4.91
CA GLY A 267 4.08 17.34 -4.83
C GLY A 267 4.28 16.48 -3.57
N THR A 268 3.46 16.70 -2.54
CA THR A 268 3.33 15.82 -1.37
C THR A 268 1.85 15.60 -1.05
N ASP A 269 1.42 15.81 0.20
CA ASP A 269 0.06 15.63 0.69
C ASP A 269 -0.92 16.63 0.07
N ALA A 270 -2.17 16.23 -0.15
CA ALA A 270 -3.19 17.22 -0.53
C ALA A 270 -3.54 18.12 0.66
N VAL A 271 -3.76 17.55 1.84
CA VAL A 271 -3.93 18.30 3.10
C VAL A 271 -3.12 17.64 4.21
N ALA A 272 -2.18 18.37 4.80
CA ALA A 272 -1.34 17.90 5.90
C ALA A 272 -1.53 18.74 7.16
N LEU A 273 -1.79 18.07 8.28
CA LEU A 273 -1.95 18.67 9.59
C LEU A 273 -0.88 18.13 10.56
N SER A 274 -0.34 19.05 11.36
CA SER A 274 0.64 18.75 12.41
C SER A 274 0.46 19.72 13.57
N GLY A 275 1.14 19.46 14.69
CA GLY A 275 1.05 20.32 15.88
C GLY A 275 -0.38 20.34 16.43
N THR A 276 -0.92 21.55 16.60
CA THR A 276 -2.28 21.81 17.10
C THR A 276 -3.29 22.10 15.98
N GLY A 277 -2.96 21.80 14.72
CA GLY A 277 -3.83 22.08 13.59
C GLY A 277 -5.20 21.39 13.69
N ASP A 278 -6.26 22.13 13.37
CA ASP A 278 -7.64 21.63 13.35
C ASP A 278 -8.31 22.03 12.04
N ALA A 279 -8.67 21.04 11.21
CA ALA A 279 -9.29 21.29 9.91
C ALA A 279 -10.61 20.53 9.67
N LEU A 280 -11.56 21.24 9.06
CA LEU A 280 -12.80 20.74 8.49
C LEU A 280 -12.72 20.75 6.97
N LEU A 281 -13.04 19.65 6.33
CA LEU A 281 -13.23 19.55 4.90
C LEU A 281 -14.68 19.15 4.64
N VAL A 282 -15.41 19.92 3.85
CA VAL A 282 -16.80 19.64 3.48
C VAL A 282 -16.94 19.65 1.96
N ASN A 283 -17.44 18.58 1.37
CA ASN A 283 -17.63 18.47 -0.09
C ASN A 283 -16.34 18.77 -0.90
N CYS A 284 -15.16 18.47 -0.34
CA CYS A 284 -13.88 18.73 -0.98
C CYS A 284 -13.45 17.58 -1.88
N ARG A 285 -12.73 17.91 -2.96
CA ARG A 285 -12.19 16.93 -3.91
C ARG A 285 -10.66 17.02 -3.92
N LEU A 286 -10.00 15.97 -3.41
CA LEU A 286 -8.55 15.85 -3.30
C LEU A 286 -8.08 14.80 -4.31
N ARG A 287 -7.23 15.17 -5.27
CA ARG A 287 -6.92 14.28 -6.39
C ARG A 287 -5.48 14.40 -6.86
N ASP A 288 -4.90 13.28 -7.29
CA ASP A 288 -3.59 13.23 -7.95
C ASP A 288 -2.40 13.71 -7.09
N GLY A 289 -2.50 13.61 -5.77
CA GLY A 289 -1.38 13.95 -4.89
C GLY A 289 -0.25 12.91 -4.97
N SER A 290 1.01 13.38 -4.93
CA SER A 290 2.20 12.53 -4.88
C SER A 290 2.41 11.88 -3.51
N GLY A 291 1.79 12.43 -2.46
CA GLY A 291 1.75 11.88 -1.10
C GLY A 291 0.34 11.42 -0.70
N PRO A 292 0.04 11.42 0.60
CA PRO A 292 -1.29 11.16 1.12
C PRO A 292 -2.38 12.14 0.65
N GLY A 293 -3.64 11.72 0.67
CA GLY A 293 -4.76 12.64 0.49
C GLY A 293 -4.91 13.58 1.69
N VAL A 294 -5.16 13.00 2.87
CA VAL A 294 -5.13 13.74 4.14
C VAL A 294 -4.19 13.05 5.12
N SER A 295 -3.30 13.81 5.73
CA SER A 295 -2.43 13.34 6.82
C SER A 295 -2.63 14.16 8.10
N VAL A 296 -2.71 13.44 9.21
CA VAL A 296 -2.87 13.99 10.57
C VAL A 296 -1.76 13.43 11.45
N GLU A 297 -0.92 14.31 11.97
CA GLU A 297 0.20 13.97 12.85
C GLU A 297 0.14 14.72 14.19
N GLY A 298 0.77 14.16 15.22
CA GLY A 298 0.86 14.81 16.53
C GLY A 298 -0.50 14.90 17.24
N GLU A 299 -0.89 16.09 17.68
CA GLU A 299 -2.16 16.34 18.39
C GLU A 299 -3.23 16.96 17.47
N SER A 300 -2.99 16.94 16.15
CA SER A 300 -3.87 17.57 15.18
C SER A 300 -5.17 16.81 14.94
N ARG A 301 -6.19 17.51 14.43
CA ARG A 301 -7.54 16.98 14.16
C ARG A 301 -7.98 17.29 12.74
N ALA A 302 -8.43 16.27 12.01
CA ALA A 302 -9.11 16.44 10.73
C ALA A 302 -10.52 15.83 10.75
N GLU A 303 -11.45 16.54 10.14
CA GLU A 303 -12.83 16.11 9.94
C GLU A 303 -13.19 16.27 8.47
N LEU A 304 -13.61 15.17 7.84
CA LEU A 304 -14.02 15.11 6.44
C LEU A 304 -15.50 14.77 6.37
N VAL A 305 -16.27 15.58 5.65
CA VAL A 305 -17.70 15.37 5.42
C VAL A 305 -17.93 15.42 3.92
N ASP A 306 -18.49 14.35 3.36
CA ASP A 306 -18.81 14.21 1.93
C ASP A 306 -17.62 14.51 1.00
N CYS A 307 -16.41 14.15 1.43
CA CYS A 307 -15.19 14.41 0.67
C CYS A 307 -14.87 13.27 -0.30
N GLN A 308 -14.10 13.60 -1.34
CA GLN A 308 -13.57 12.63 -2.30
C GLN A 308 -12.05 12.70 -2.32
N VAL A 309 -11.39 11.56 -2.08
CA VAL A 309 -9.93 11.40 -2.12
C VAL A 309 -9.59 10.39 -3.20
N ASP A 310 -9.09 10.86 -4.33
CA ASP A 310 -8.93 10.04 -5.54
C ASP A 310 -7.47 9.98 -5.99
N ARG A 311 -6.98 8.76 -6.21
CA ARG A 311 -5.69 8.47 -6.86
C ARG A 311 -4.48 9.10 -6.15
N ALA A 312 -4.48 9.04 -4.82
CA ALA A 312 -3.31 9.40 -4.02
C ALA A 312 -2.15 8.42 -4.31
N HIS A 313 -0.94 8.92 -4.53
CA HIS A 313 0.25 8.08 -4.64
C HIS A 313 0.70 7.52 -3.28
N GLY A 314 0.39 8.21 -2.18
CA GLY A 314 0.50 7.69 -0.83
C GLY A 314 -0.77 6.94 -0.39
N SER A 315 -0.98 6.87 0.93
CA SER A 315 -2.25 6.37 1.47
C SER A 315 -3.33 7.44 1.32
N GLY A 316 -4.59 7.05 1.11
CA GLY A 316 -5.67 8.03 0.99
C GLY A 316 -5.80 8.92 2.23
N LEU A 317 -5.92 8.28 3.40
CA LEU A 317 -5.97 8.91 4.71
C LEU A 317 -4.88 8.35 5.63
N VAL A 318 -4.23 9.22 6.40
CA VAL A 318 -3.18 8.84 7.36
C VAL A 318 -3.42 9.51 8.70
N ALA A 319 -3.40 8.73 9.78
CA ALA A 319 -3.40 9.23 11.16
C ALA A 319 -2.23 8.61 11.95
N ARG A 320 -1.42 9.45 12.58
CA ARG A 320 -0.23 9.08 13.36
C ARG A 320 -0.10 9.92 14.63
N GLY A 321 0.82 9.53 15.51
CA GLY A 321 0.98 10.14 16.83
C GLY A 321 -0.26 9.96 17.70
N THR A 322 -0.88 11.05 18.10
CA THR A 322 -2.16 11.10 18.85
C THR A 322 -3.25 11.79 18.01
N GLY A 323 -3.06 11.85 16.70
CA GLY A 323 -3.92 12.58 15.78
C GLY A 323 -5.32 11.98 15.71
N ARG A 324 -6.30 12.85 15.48
CA ARG A 324 -7.71 12.48 15.38
C ARG A 324 -8.23 12.70 13.96
N LEU A 325 -8.73 11.64 13.33
CA LEU A 325 -9.32 11.71 11.99
C LEU A 325 -10.75 11.20 12.03
N SER A 326 -11.69 12.01 11.51
CA SER A 326 -13.07 11.58 11.30
C SER A 326 -13.47 11.77 9.85
N ALA A 327 -14.18 10.80 9.28
CA ALA A 327 -14.68 10.86 7.91
C ALA A 327 -16.14 10.37 7.86
N GLU A 328 -17.02 11.19 7.32
CA GLU A 328 -18.45 10.93 7.16
C GLU A 328 -18.80 11.08 5.68
N GLY A 329 -19.51 10.12 5.09
CA GLY A 329 -19.91 10.16 3.67
C GLY A 329 -18.73 10.29 2.68
N THR A 330 -17.52 9.94 3.11
CA THR A 330 -16.29 10.24 2.38
C THR A 330 -15.85 9.04 1.55
N SER A 331 -15.44 9.26 0.30
CA SER A 331 -14.90 8.21 -0.58
C SER A 331 -13.40 8.34 -0.77
N VAL A 332 -12.68 7.25 -0.54
CA VAL A 332 -11.24 7.10 -0.80
C VAL A 332 -11.07 6.04 -1.87
N THR A 333 -10.56 6.42 -3.04
CA THR A 333 -10.42 5.51 -4.18
C THR A 333 -9.08 5.61 -4.89
N GLY A 334 -8.55 4.48 -5.34
CA GLY A 334 -7.37 4.46 -6.23
C GLY A 334 -6.03 4.77 -5.56
N SER A 335 -5.92 4.66 -4.24
CA SER A 335 -4.66 4.91 -3.51
C SER A 335 -3.58 3.89 -3.90
N ARG A 336 -2.36 4.37 -4.19
CA ARG A 336 -1.22 3.47 -4.49
C ARG A 336 -0.57 2.85 -3.25
N ALA A 337 -0.98 3.28 -2.05
CA ALA A 337 -0.68 2.63 -0.78
C ALA A 337 -1.94 2.02 -0.15
N ASN A 338 -2.18 2.27 1.14
CA ASN A 338 -3.43 1.89 1.82
C ASN A 338 -4.53 2.93 1.58
N GLY A 339 -5.80 2.56 1.72
CA GLY A 339 -6.88 3.55 1.71
C GLY A 339 -6.85 4.42 2.97
N LEU A 340 -6.80 3.78 4.14
CA LEU A 340 -6.60 4.37 5.46
C LEU A 340 -5.42 3.68 6.16
N LEU A 341 -4.50 4.47 6.71
CA LEU A 341 -3.43 4.02 7.60
C LEU A 341 -3.55 4.72 8.96
N ALA A 342 -3.82 3.96 10.01
CA ALA A 342 -3.84 4.41 11.39
C ALA A 342 -2.70 3.74 12.16
N GLY A 343 -1.79 4.54 12.72
CA GLY A 343 -0.66 4.06 13.52
C GLY A 343 -0.49 4.83 14.81
N ASP A 344 0.57 4.51 15.55
CA ASP A 344 0.85 5.04 16.89
C ASP A 344 -0.36 4.94 17.84
N ARG A 345 -0.79 6.04 18.47
CA ARG A 345 -1.97 6.13 19.36
C ARG A 345 -3.08 6.99 18.73
N SER A 346 -3.16 7.00 17.41
CA SER A 346 -4.16 7.79 16.68
C SER A 346 -5.57 7.26 16.89
N GLU A 347 -6.56 8.14 16.73
CA GLU A 347 -7.98 7.80 16.79
C GLU A 347 -8.64 8.11 15.44
N VAL A 348 -9.25 7.11 14.82
CA VAL A 348 -9.91 7.24 13.53
C VAL A 348 -11.36 6.75 13.61
N ARG A 349 -12.30 7.57 13.13
CA ARG A 349 -13.70 7.20 12.93
C ARG A 349 -14.09 7.38 11.46
N MET A 350 -14.66 6.35 10.84
CA MET A 350 -15.28 6.46 9.53
C MET A 350 -16.75 6.02 9.61
N ASP A 351 -17.64 6.80 9.01
CA ASP A 351 -19.08 6.57 9.00
C ASP A 351 -19.63 6.68 7.58
N ALA A 352 -20.44 5.71 7.16
CA ALA A 352 -21.06 5.64 5.83
C ALA A 352 -20.10 5.98 4.67
N SER A 353 -18.84 5.53 4.78
CA SER A 353 -17.74 5.92 3.91
C SER A 353 -17.24 4.77 3.04
N ASP A 354 -16.62 5.10 1.90
CA ASP A 354 -16.14 4.14 0.92
C ASP A 354 -14.61 4.12 0.89
N VAL A 355 -13.98 2.94 0.93
CA VAL A 355 -12.52 2.79 0.77
C VAL A 355 -12.23 1.65 -0.20
N THR A 356 -11.88 2.00 -1.45
CA THR A 356 -11.81 1.01 -2.53
C THR A 356 -10.63 1.19 -3.49
N ALA A 357 -10.34 0.16 -4.30
CA ALA A 357 -9.35 0.22 -5.38
C ALA A 357 -7.94 0.62 -4.89
N CYS A 358 -7.51 0.11 -3.74
CA CYS A 358 -6.21 0.40 -3.14
C CYS A 358 -5.17 -0.67 -3.49
N SER A 359 -3.90 -0.28 -3.69
CA SER A 359 -2.82 -1.22 -4.01
C SER A 359 -2.40 -2.12 -2.85
N PHE A 360 -2.62 -1.70 -1.61
CA PHE A 360 -2.39 -2.50 -0.40
C PHE A 360 -3.72 -2.76 0.32
N SER A 361 -3.71 -2.80 1.65
CA SER A 361 -4.92 -2.98 2.45
C SER A 361 -5.81 -1.74 2.38
N ALA A 362 -7.14 -1.91 2.35
CA ALA A 362 -8.04 -0.76 2.32
C ALA A 362 -7.96 0.02 3.64
N VAL A 363 -8.04 -0.69 4.77
CA VAL A 363 -7.85 -0.14 6.12
C VAL A 363 -6.72 -0.89 6.80
N HIS A 364 -5.72 -0.18 7.28
CA HIS A 364 -4.60 -0.72 8.04
C HIS A 364 -4.50 -0.01 9.40
N ALA A 365 -4.74 -0.75 10.48
CA ALA A 365 -4.58 -0.31 11.86
C ALA A 365 -3.40 -1.03 12.52
N CYS A 366 -2.41 -0.28 13.00
CA CYS A 366 -1.21 -0.81 13.66
C CYS A 366 -0.93 -0.10 14.98
N ASP A 367 0.14 -0.53 15.65
CA ASP A 367 0.58 0.00 16.95
C ASP A 367 -0.52 -0.04 18.03
N ASP A 368 -0.87 1.10 18.63
CA ASP A 368 -1.89 1.28 19.66
C ASP A 368 -3.09 2.13 19.14
N SER A 369 -3.28 2.17 17.81
CA SER A 369 -4.31 3.00 17.18
C SER A 369 -5.72 2.48 17.46
N ARG A 370 -6.70 3.37 17.41
CA ARG A 370 -8.12 3.04 17.59
C ARG A 370 -8.91 3.40 16.33
N VAL A 371 -9.47 2.40 15.66
CA VAL A 371 -10.23 2.58 14.43
C VAL A 371 -11.67 2.11 14.63
N THR A 372 -12.63 2.99 14.38
CA THR A 372 -14.07 2.70 14.38
C THR A 372 -14.64 2.89 12.98
N LEU A 373 -15.29 1.87 12.44
CA LEU A 373 -15.92 1.88 11.12
C LEU A 373 -17.41 1.59 11.27
N THR A 374 -18.28 2.49 10.81
CA THR A 374 -19.73 2.31 10.85
C THR A 374 -20.29 2.36 9.43
N ALA A 375 -21.01 1.32 9.02
CA ALA A 375 -21.69 1.22 7.71
C ALA A 375 -20.78 1.50 6.48
N CYS A 376 -19.48 1.22 6.57
CA CYS A 376 -18.53 1.49 5.49
C CYS A 376 -18.59 0.44 4.37
N ARG A 377 -18.30 0.85 3.13
CA ARG A 377 -18.03 -0.06 2.00
C ARG A 377 -16.54 -0.10 1.72
N ILE A 378 -15.97 -1.29 1.74
CA ILE A 378 -14.53 -1.53 1.62
C ILE A 378 -14.33 -2.57 0.53
N GLY A 379 -13.31 -2.45 -0.32
CA GLY A 379 -13.05 -3.53 -1.27
C GLY A 379 -12.21 -3.20 -2.48
N SER A 380 -12.14 -4.16 -3.41
CA SER A 380 -11.30 -4.07 -4.61
C SER A 380 -9.84 -3.79 -4.27
N THR A 381 -9.27 -4.57 -3.34
CA THR A 381 -7.89 -4.39 -2.86
C THR A 381 -7.02 -5.61 -3.17
N ALA A 382 -5.73 -5.38 -3.43
CA ALA A 382 -4.81 -6.48 -3.73
C ALA A 382 -4.49 -7.34 -2.48
N GLU A 383 -4.56 -6.75 -1.29
CA GLU A 383 -4.30 -7.43 -0.02
C GLU A 383 -5.60 -7.66 0.77
N HIS A 384 -5.75 -6.92 1.87
CA HIS A 384 -6.84 -7.09 2.81
C HIS A 384 -7.89 -6.00 2.65
N GLY A 385 -9.13 -6.29 3.04
CA GLY A 385 -10.13 -5.25 3.25
C GLY A 385 -9.75 -4.44 4.49
N ILE A 386 -9.69 -5.12 5.64
CA ILE A 386 -9.23 -4.57 6.91
C ILE A 386 -8.08 -5.42 7.45
N ARG A 387 -7.00 -4.77 7.86
CA ARG A 387 -5.89 -5.38 8.61
C ARG A 387 -5.69 -4.66 9.94
N ALA A 388 -5.73 -5.39 11.04
CA ALA A 388 -5.36 -4.91 12.37
C ALA A 388 -4.18 -5.73 12.91
N THR A 389 -3.15 -5.06 13.42
CA THR A 389 -1.92 -5.69 13.94
C THR A 389 -1.49 -5.03 15.25
N ASP A 390 -0.43 -5.56 15.87
CA ASP A 390 0.17 -5.06 17.10
C ASP A 390 -0.83 -5.02 18.26
N ARG A 391 -1.17 -3.86 18.82
CA ARG A 391 -2.21 -3.68 19.86
C ARG A 391 -3.36 -2.79 19.37
N ALA A 392 -3.55 -2.70 18.05
CA ALA A 392 -4.58 -1.85 17.48
C ALA A 392 -5.98 -2.30 17.94
N GLY A 393 -6.83 -1.32 18.26
CA GLY A 393 -8.23 -1.54 18.60
C GLY A 393 -9.13 -1.27 17.40
N LEU A 394 -9.85 -2.29 16.93
CA LEU A 394 -10.77 -2.21 15.81
C LEU A 394 -12.23 -2.41 16.26
N THR A 395 -13.10 -1.48 15.92
CA THR A 395 -14.56 -1.63 16.07
C THR A 395 -15.23 -1.45 14.71
N VAL A 396 -16.07 -2.42 14.33
CA VAL A 396 -16.83 -2.38 13.07
C VAL A 396 -18.30 -2.62 13.35
N GLU A 397 -19.15 -1.70 12.93
CA GLU A 397 -20.61 -1.77 13.05
C GLU A 397 -21.24 -1.70 11.66
N GLY A 398 -21.70 -2.85 11.16
CA GLY A 398 -22.25 -2.97 9.83
C GLY A 398 -21.20 -2.83 8.73
N GLY A 399 -21.68 -2.65 7.49
CA GLY A 399 -20.84 -2.42 6.32
C GLY A 399 -20.57 -3.67 5.49
N ARG A 400 -19.82 -3.48 4.41
CA ARG A 400 -19.55 -4.53 3.42
C ARG A 400 -18.10 -4.49 2.96
N ILE A 401 -17.43 -5.64 2.96
CA ILE A 401 -16.09 -5.83 2.39
C ILE A 401 -16.22 -6.71 1.15
N THR A 402 -15.70 -6.28 0.00
CA THR A 402 -15.76 -7.09 -1.22
C THR A 402 -14.46 -7.16 -2.02
N ASP A 403 -14.25 -8.27 -2.72
CA ASP A 403 -13.24 -8.41 -3.78
C ASP A 403 -11.81 -8.11 -3.28
N CYS A 404 -11.37 -8.80 -2.22
CA CYS A 404 -10.03 -8.67 -1.63
C CYS A 404 -9.11 -9.83 -2.05
N GLY A 405 -7.88 -9.53 -2.49
CA GLY A 405 -6.93 -10.52 -3.01
C GLY A 405 -6.34 -11.48 -1.97
N LEU A 406 -6.35 -11.10 -0.69
CA LEU A 406 -5.95 -11.93 0.45
C LEU A 406 -7.16 -12.21 1.37
N SER A 407 -7.27 -11.52 2.50
CA SER A 407 -8.37 -11.73 3.45
C SER A 407 -9.30 -10.53 3.47
N GLY A 408 -10.62 -10.74 3.54
CA GLY A 408 -11.55 -9.64 3.79
C GLY A 408 -11.21 -8.90 5.10
N VAL A 409 -11.00 -9.66 6.18
CA VAL A 409 -10.49 -9.14 7.45
C VAL A 409 -9.32 -9.99 7.95
N ARG A 410 -8.24 -9.35 8.39
CA ARG A 410 -7.10 -9.99 9.03
C ARG A 410 -6.76 -9.30 10.36
N ILE A 411 -6.80 -10.04 11.45
CA ILE A 411 -6.47 -9.56 12.80
C ILE A 411 -5.29 -10.38 13.33
N ASP A 412 -4.14 -9.75 13.54
CA ASP A 412 -2.89 -10.39 13.95
C ASP A 412 -2.32 -9.79 15.25
N GLY A 413 -1.28 -10.42 15.81
CA GLY A 413 -0.53 -9.88 16.95
C GLY A 413 -1.32 -9.95 18.27
N ALA A 414 -1.50 -8.80 18.92
CA ALA A 414 -2.31 -8.61 20.12
C ALA A 414 -3.46 -7.62 19.87
N ALA A 415 -3.86 -7.43 18.61
CA ALA A 415 -4.92 -6.51 18.24
C ALA A 415 -6.27 -6.95 18.81
N GLU A 416 -7.07 -5.99 19.26
CA GLU A 416 -8.44 -6.23 19.73
C GLU A 416 -9.43 -5.88 18.63
N ALA A 417 -10.44 -6.71 18.41
CA ALA A 417 -11.44 -6.47 17.39
C ALA A 417 -12.85 -6.82 17.86
N ARG A 418 -13.80 -5.90 17.66
CA ARG A 418 -15.24 -6.14 17.81
C ARG A 418 -15.93 -5.81 16.50
N MET A 419 -16.57 -6.80 15.90
CA MET A 419 -17.26 -6.65 14.63
C MET A 419 -18.69 -7.15 14.77
N ARG A 420 -19.65 -6.30 14.41
CA ARG A 420 -21.07 -6.66 14.39
C ARG A 420 -21.71 -6.34 13.05
N GLY A 421 -22.48 -7.28 12.49
CA GLY A 421 -23.28 -7.02 11.28
C GLY A 421 -22.45 -6.81 9.99
N LEU A 422 -21.20 -7.26 9.97
CA LEU A 422 -20.30 -7.08 8.83
C LEU A 422 -20.54 -8.15 7.76
N SER A 423 -20.66 -7.73 6.50
CA SER A 423 -20.74 -8.65 5.35
C SER A 423 -19.42 -8.69 4.57
N VAL A 424 -18.77 -9.85 4.47
CA VAL A 424 -17.56 -10.08 3.69
C VAL A 424 -17.90 -10.96 2.49
N VAL A 425 -17.70 -10.47 1.27
CA VAL A 425 -18.18 -11.13 0.06
C VAL A 425 -17.09 -11.19 -1.00
N ARG A 426 -16.76 -12.41 -1.47
CA ARG A 426 -15.70 -12.68 -2.45
C ARG A 426 -14.32 -12.22 -2.02
N GLY A 427 -13.46 -13.17 -1.71
CA GLY A 427 -12.05 -12.95 -1.43
C GLY A 427 -11.35 -14.28 -1.22
N ARG A 428 -10.01 -14.27 -1.18
CA ARG A 428 -9.27 -15.53 -0.99
C ARG A 428 -9.62 -16.17 0.37
N SER A 429 -9.66 -15.39 1.44
CA SER A 429 -10.18 -15.80 2.75
C SER A 429 -11.19 -14.77 3.26
N GLY A 430 -12.20 -15.20 4.02
CA GLY A 430 -13.18 -14.27 4.59
C GLY A 430 -12.61 -13.48 5.78
N ILE A 431 -12.70 -14.03 6.98
CA ILE A 431 -12.17 -13.43 8.22
C ILE A 431 -11.09 -14.34 8.80
N THR A 432 -9.90 -13.79 9.02
CA THR A 432 -8.75 -14.51 9.60
C THR A 432 -8.37 -13.84 10.92
N THR A 433 -8.38 -14.60 12.02
CA THR A 433 -8.08 -14.11 13.38
C THR A 433 -6.88 -14.86 13.94
N GLU A 434 -5.69 -14.28 13.85
CA GLU A 434 -4.42 -14.80 14.41
C GLU A 434 -3.98 -14.02 15.67
N SER A 435 -4.85 -13.17 16.20
CA SER A 435 -4.56 -12.33 17.37
C SER A 435 -4.70 -13.07 18.69
N THR A 436 -3.79 -12.75 19.61
CA THR A 436 -3.86 -13.08 21.04
C THR A 436 -4.74 -12.12 21.85
N GLY A 437 -5.14 -11.01 21.25
CA GLY A 437 -6.09 -10.04 21.81
C GLY A 437 -7.55 -10.52 21.75
N THR A 438 -8.45 -9.72 22.32
CA THR A 438 -9.88 -10.07 22.34
C THR A 438 -10.50 -9.85 20.96
N VAL A 439 -11.02 -10.92 20.35
CA VAL A 439 -11.73 -10.85 19.07
C VAL A 439 -13.17 -11.35 19.23
N VAL A 440 -14.14 -10.52 18.87
CA VAL A 440 -15.58 -10.82 18.93
C VAL A 440 -16.23 -10.53 17.58
N LEU A 441 -16.90 -11.53 17.03
CA LEU A 441 -17.66 -11.47 15.78
C LEU A 441 -19.13 -11.78 16.10
N GLU A 442 -20.03 -10.84 15.80
CA GLU A 442 -21.47 -11.00 16.04
C GLU A 442 -22.25 -10.69 14.76
N GLU A 443 -23.19 -11.56 14.35
CA GLU A 443 -24.05 -11.30 13.19
C GLU A 443 -23.26 -11.03 11.89
N CYS A 444 -22.06 -11.61 11.74
CA CYS A 444 -21.21 -11.41 10.57
C CYS A 444 -21.50 -12.44 9.48
N ASP A 445 -21.63 -11.98 8.23
CA ASP A 445 -21.90 -12.81 7.06
C ASP A 445 -20.64 -12.92 6.18
N VAL A 446 -20.18 -14.14 5.89
CA VAL A 446 -19.08 -14.41 4.96
C VAL A 446 -19.60 -15.23 3.78
N VAL A 447 -19.44 -14.70 2.57
CA VAL A 447 -20.00 -15.28 1.34
C VAL A 447 -18.93 -15.42 0.26
N ASP A 448 -18.89 -16.57 -0.40
CA ASP A 448 -18.06 -16.84 -1.58
C ASP A 448 -16.54 -16.68 -1.35
N ALA A 449 -16.02 -17.22 -0.24
CA ALA A 449 -14.58 -17.22 0.02
C ALA A 449 -13.86 -18.36 -0.72
N GLU A 450 -12.79 -18.08 -1.46
CA GLU A 450 -12.06 -19.10 -2.25
C GLU A 450 -11.41 -20.19 -1.38
N ARG A 451 -11.03 -19.84 -0.14
CA ARG A 451 -10.48 -20.74 0.87
C ARG A 451 -11.42 -20.90 2.05
N ALA A 452 -11.00 -20.42 3.22
CA ALA A 452 -11.76 -20.53 4.45
C ALA A 452 -12.69 -19.33 4.60
N GLY A 453 -13.92 -19.57 5.05
CA GLY A 453 -14.85 -18.51 5.42
C GLY A 453 -14.34 -17.75 6.64
N ILE A 454 -14.26 -18.42 7.78
CA ILE A 454 -13.63 -17.88 9.00
C ILE A 454 -12.51 -18.82 9.47
N SER A 455 -11.36 -18.27 9.82
CA SER A 455 -10.21 -19.02 10.33
C SER A 455 -9.72 -18.44 11.66
N CYS A 456 -9.75 -19.27 12.70
CA CYS A 456 -9.14 -18.97 13.99
C CYS A 456 -7.71 -19.51 13.99
N GLY A 457 -6.73 -18.68 14.32
CA GLY A 457 -5.32 -19.04 14.35
C GLY A 457 -4.96 -19.93 15.54
N THR A 458 -3.70 -20.35 15.58
CA THR A 458 -3.14 -21.16 16.67
C THR A 458 -3.20 -20.43 18.01
N GLU A 459 -3.61 -21.14 19.06
CA GLU A 459 -3.70 -20.60 20.43
C GLU A 459 -4.59 -19.36 20.57
N THR A 460 -5.54 -19.16 19.65
CA THR A 460 -6.50 -18.05 19.71
C THR A 460 -7.82 -18.48 20.35
N GLY A 461 -8.57 -17.51 20.89
CA GLY A 461 -9.88 -17.74 21.52
C GLY A 461 -10.95 -16.73 21.10
N PRO A 462 -11.23 -16.54 19.80
CA PRO A 462 -12.26 -15.61 19.37
C PRO A 462 -13.67 -16.08 19.79
N VAL A 463 -14.57 -15.12 19.93
CA VAL A 463 -16.01 -15.36 20.18
C VAL A 463 -16.79 -15.09 18.90
N LEU A 464 -17.54 -16.09 18.42
CA LEU A 464 -18.39 -16.01 17.24
C LEU A 464 -19.84 -16.24 17.66
N ARG A 465 -20.72 -15.28 17.36
CA ARG A 465 -22.16 -15.37 17.64
C ARG A 465 -22.98 -15.06 16.40
N ASP A 466 -23.92 -15.93 16.07
CA ASP A 466 -24.91 -15.72 15.00
C ASP A 466 -24.28 -15.39 13.62
N CYS A 467 -23.05 -15.84 13.39
CA CYS A 467 -22.35 -15.62 12.12
C CYS A 467 -22.83 -16.61 11.05
N ARG A 468 -22.92 -16.17 9.80
CA ARG A 468 -23.28 -17.02 8.66
C ARG A 468 -22.13 -17.11 7.68
N ILE A 469 -21.82 -18.31 7.25
CA ILE A 469 -20.74 -18.61 6.33
C ILE A 469 -21.33 -19.43 5.18
N SER A 470 -21.15 -18.99 3.94
CA SER A 470 -21.67 -19.70 2.77
C SER A 470 -20.75 -19.62 1.56
N GLY A 471 -20.72 -20.69 0.74
CA GLY A 471 -20.02 -20.68 -0.55
C GLY A 471 -18.49 -20.70 -0.41
N THR A 472 -17.95 -21.54 0.49
CA THR A 472 -16.50 -21.55 0.77
C THR A 472 -15.76 -22.67 0.03
N GLY A 473 -14.56 -22.40 -0.48
CA GLY A 473 -13.79 -23.39 -1.23
C GLY A 473 -13.15 -24.49 -0.37
N THR A 474 -12.37 -24.14 0.67
CA THR A 474 -11.63 -25.15 1.46
C THR A 474 -12.34 -25.58 2.74
N ALA A 475 -12.92 -24.63 3.47
CA ALA A 475 -13.70 -24.91 4.66
C ALA A 475 -14.60 -23.73 5.05
N GLY A 476 -15.71 -24.01 5.73
CA GLY A 476 -16.55 -22.95 6.28
C GLY A 476 -15.86 -22.25 7.45
N LEU A 477 -15.66 -22.98 8.54
CA LEU A 477 -14.98 -22.51 9.76
C LEU A 477 -13.77 -23.39 10.05
N VAL A 478 -12.61 -22.76 10.26
CA VAL A 478 -11.36 -23.43 10.64
C VAL A 478 -10.96 -22.96 12.04
N ILE A 479 -10.63 -23.92 12.91
CA ILE A 479 -10.14 -23.69 14.25
C ILE A 479 -8.70 -24.19 14.30
N GLY A 480 -7.74 -23.31 14.55
CA GLY A 480 -6.31 -23.61 14.52
C GLY A 480 -5.83 -24.53 15.65
N GLU A 481 -4.54 -24.83 15.66
CA GLU A 481 -3.93 -25.66 16.71
C GLU A 481 -4.15 -25.05 18.09
N ARG A 482 -4.47 -25.87 19.10
CA ARG A 482 -4.60 -25.40 20.50
C ARG A 482 -5.59 -24.23 20.70
N ALA A 483 -6.38 -23.88 19.69
CA ALA A 483 -7.31 -22.77 19.76
C ALA A 483 -8.53 -23.15 20.62
N THR A 484 -9.10 -22.16 21.31
CA THR A 484 -10.22 -22.34 22.26
C THR A 484 -11.38 -21.38 21.96
N PRO A 485 -11.86 -21.26 20.71
CA PRO A 485 -12.92 -20.33 20.37
C PRO A 485 -14.26 -20.73 21.01
N SER A 486 -15.12 -19.74 21.20
CA SER A 486 -16.53 -19.93 21.55
C SER A 486 -17.39 -19.64 20.32
N VAL A 487 -18.20 -20.59 19.89
CA VAL A 487 -19.04 -20.50 18.69
C VAL A 487 -20.48 -20.77 19.09
N GLU A 488 -21.39 -19.83 18.83
CA GLU A 488 -22.78 -19.92 19.25
C GLU A 488 -23.72 -19.45 18.13
N GLY A 489 -24.77 -20.24 17.80
CA GLY A 489 -25.81 -19.82 16.86
C GLY A 489 -25.34 -19.64 15.40
N CYS A 490 -24.11 -20.04 15.09
CA CYS A 490 -23.53 -19.85 13.77
C CYS A 490 -24.09 -20.84 12.75
N THR A 491 -23.95 -20.51 11.47
CA THR A 491 -24.35 -21.36 10.36
C THR A 491 -23.28 -21.42 9.28
N VAL A 492 -22.96 -22.63 8.81
CA VAL A 492 -22.08 -22.89 7.67
C VAL A 492 -22.89 -23.61 6.59
N ARG A 493 -22.88 -23.11 5.35
CA ARG A 493 -23.53 -23.77 4.22
C ARG A 493 -22.66 -23.80 2.97
N ASP A 494 -22.90 -24.75 2.08
CA ASP A 494 -22.35 -24.73 0.72
C ASP A 494 -20.81 -24.65 0.71
N ALA A 495 -20.16 -25.44 1.57
CA ALA A 495 -18.70 -25.53 1.61
C ALA A 495 -18.22 -26.63 0.67
N ALA A 496 -17.44 -26.31 -0.36
CA ALA A 496 -16.88 -27.32 -1.28
C ALA A 496 -15.89 -28.28 -0.56
N GLY A 497 -15.26 -27.81 0.52
CA GLY A 497 -14.50 -28.64 1.44
C GLY A 497 -15.31 -29.08 2.67
N SER A 498 -14.72 -28.93 3.86
CA SER A 498 -15.36 -29.32 5.12
C SER A 498 -16.13 -28.17 5.75
N GLY A 499 -17.23 -28.44 6.45
CA GLY A 499 -18.01 -27.41 7.10
C GLY A 499 -17.26 -26.75 8.27
N LEU A 500 -16.90 -27.56 9.26
CA LEU A 500 -16.08 -27.17 10.42
C LEU A 500 -14.83 -28.05 10.49
N VAL A 501 -13.66 -27.43 10.57
CA VAL A 501 -12.36 -28.10 10.78
C VAL A 501 -11.80 -27.69 12.14
N VAL A 502 -11.57 -28.65 13.01
CA VAL A 502 -10.94 -28.47 14.32
C VAL A 502 -9.51 -28.99 14.25
N GLY A 503 -8.57 -28.06 14.37
CA GLY A 503 -7.15 -28.33 14.31
C GLY A 503 -6.65 -29.13 15.50
N PRO A 504 -5.44 -29.71 15.42
CA PRO A 504 -4.94 -30.60 16.47
C PRO A 504 -4.82 -29.92 17.83
N ARG A 505 -5.14 -30.69 18.89
CA ARG A 505 -5.17 -30.22 20.29
C ARG A 505 -6.03 -28.97 20.56
N ALA A 506 -6.84 -28.51 19.61
CA ALA A 506 -7.79 -27.44 19.87
C ALA A 506 -8.85 -27.89 20.87
N GLU A 507 -9.46 -26.95 21.60
CA GLU A 507 -10.53 -27.21 22.56
C GLU A 507 -11.70 -26.21 22.40
N PRO A 508 -12.37 -26.16 21.23
CA PRO A 508 -13.48 -25.24 21.01
C PRO A 508 -14.73 -25.58 21.83
N ARG A 509 -15.52 -24.54 22.11
CA ARG A 509 -16.89 -24.66 22.63
C ARG A 509 -17.87 -24.22 21.56
N VAL A 510 -18.64 -25.17 21.04
CA VAL A 510 -19.57 -24.95 19.93
C VAL A 510 -20.99 -25.30 20.40
N ARG A 511 -21.91 -24.35 20.28
CA ARG A 511 -23.33 -24.54 20.62
C ARG A 511 -24.24 -24.06 19.49
N SER A 512 -25.25 -24.85 19.17
CA SER A 512 -26.28 -24.51 18.17
C SER A 512 -25.69 -24.16 16.79
N LEU A 513 -24.61 -24.83 16.38
CA LEU A 513 -24.03 -24.67 15.04
C LEU A 513 -24.81 -25.51 14.03
N THR A 514 -25.20 -24.91 12.91
CA THR A 514 -25.74 -25.64 11.76
C THR A 514 -24.71 -25.71 10.63
N VAL A 515 -24.36 -26.90 10.18
CA VAL A 515 -23.52 -27.14 9.00
C VAL A 515 -24.36 -27.89 7.95
N ALA A 516 -24.47 -27.33 6.74
CA ALA A 516 -25.27 -27.91 5.67
C ALA A 516 -24.55 -27.95 4.32
N ARG A 517 -24.77 -29.00 3.52
CA ARG A 517 -24.30 -29.12 2.12
C ARG A 517 -22.78 -28.91 2.00
N THR A 518 -22.02 -29.92 2.41
CA THR A 518 -20.55 -29.88 2.38
C THR A 518 -20.01 -30.90 1.38
N GLY A 519 -19.00 -30.54 0.59
CA GLY A 519 -18.36 -31.45 -0.36
C GLY A 519 -17.52 -32.55 0.33
N LYS A 520 -17.01 -32.27 1.55
CA LYS A 520 -16.35 -33.24 2.44
C LYS A 520 -17.14 -33.42 3.74
N ASN A 521 -16.43 -33.53 4.88
CA ASN A 521 -17.03 -33.73 6.19
C ASN A 521 -17.78 -32.48 6.67
N SER A 522 -18.88 -32.67 7.40
CA SER A 522 -19.52 -31.56 8.10
C SER A 522 -18.70 -31.11 9.32
N LEU A 523 -18.12 -32.06 10.05
CA LEU A 523 -17.17 -31.82 11.12
C LEU A 523 -15.92 -32.70 10.93
N PHE A 524 -14.75 -32.08 10.94
CA PHE A 524 -13.46 -32.75 11.00
C PHE A 524 -12.76 -32.40 12.31
N VAL A 525 -12.39 -33.40 13.10
CA VAL A 525 -11.68 -33.25 14.38
C VAL A 525 -10.28 -33.81 14.25
N GLY A 526 -9.28 -32.93 14.34
CA GLY A 526 -7.86 -33.26 14.17
C GLY A 526 -7.26 -34.02 15.36
N GLU A 527 -5.98 -34.40 15.21
CA GLU A 527 -5.25 -35.22 16.18
C GLU A 527 -5.32 -34.64 17.60
N LYS A 528 -5.71 -35.46 18.59
CA LYS A 528 -5.79 -35.08 20.01
C LYS A 528 -6.66 -33.85 20.30
N ALA A 529 -7.44 -33.36 19.34
CA ALA A 529 -8.35 -32.28 19.57
C ALA A 529 -9.46 -32.72 20.54
N ARG A 530 -9.82 -31.81 21.42
CA ARG A 530 -10.93 -31.95 22.37
C ARG A 530 -11.91 -30.85 22.02
N GLY A 531 -13.11 -30.85 22.58
CA GLY A 531 -14.07 -29.80 22.27
C GLY A 531 -15.47 -30.27 22.57
N THR A 532 -16.35 -29.32 22.85
CA THR A 532 -17.75 -29.57 23.19
C THR A 532 -18.63 -29.05 22.07
N PHE A 533 -19.51 -29.90 21.56
CA PHE A 533 -20.48 -29.59 20.52
C PHE A 533 -21.87 -29.89 21.08
N GLU A 534 -22.65 -28.84 21.31
CA GLU A 534 -23.98 -28.95 21.93
C GLU A 534 -25.04 -28.47 20.93
N ASP A 535 -26.12 -29.25 20.77
CA ASP A 535 -27.26 -28.93 19.91
C ASP A 535 -26.88 -28.57 18.46
N CYS A 536 -25.84 -29.22 17.92
CA CYS A 536 -25.34 -28.96 16.57
C CYS A 536 -26.05 -29.82 15.52
N VAL A 537 -26.28 -29.26 14.32
CA VAL A 537 -26.93 -29.94 13.20
C VAL A 537 -25.95 -30.06 12.05
N PHE A 538 -25.69 -31.29 11.59
CA PHE A 538 -24.82 -31.61 10.47
C PHE A 538 -25.65 -32.30 9.38
N THR A 539 -25.80 -31.68 8.21
CA THR A 539 -26.71 -32.18 7.16
C THR A 539 -26.11 -32.11 5.75
N GLY A 540 -26.29 -33.16 4.93
CA GLY A 540 -25.86 -33.14 3.54
C GLY A 540 -24.34 -33.16 3.35
N ALA A 541 -23.64 -34.02 4.10
CA ALA A 541 -22.20 -34.24 3.93
C ALA A 541 -21.91 -35.06 2.67
N GLY A 542 -20.79 -34.79 2.00
CA GLY A 542 -20.41 -35.48 0.76
C GLY A 542 -21.34 -35.18 -0.42
N SER A 543 -21.91 -33.97 -0.48
CA SER A 543 -22.92 -33.59 -1.49
C SER A 543 -22.43 -33.70 -2.95
N ASP A 544 -21.12 -33.76 -3.16
CA ASP A 544 -20.47 -33.82 -4.48
C ASP A 544 -20.27 -35.27 -4.97
N GLY A 545 -20.89 -36.25 -4.33
CA GLY A 545 -20.86 -37.67 -4.75
C GLY A 545 -19.66 -38.47 -4.26
N ALA A 546 -18.79 -37.87 -3.45
CA ALA A 546 -17.73 -38.57 -2.74
C ALA A 546 -18.21 -39.00 -1.35
N ALA A 547 -17.98 -40.27 -0.99
CA ALA A 547 -18.39 -40.84 0.30
C ALA A 547 -17.47 -40.32 1.43
N PHE A 548 -17.77 -39.14 1.95
CA PHE A 548 -17.15 -38.61 3.17
C PHE A 548 -18.12 -38.78 4.36
N PRO A 549 -17.62 -39.23 5.52
CA PRO A 549 -18.43 -39.31 6.72
C PRO A 549 -18.81 -37.90 7.19
N ALA A 550 -20.01 -37.73 7.75
CA ALA A 550 -20.46 -36.43 8.25
C ALA A 550 -19.53 -35.93 9.37
N LEU A 551 -19.13 -36.81 10.28
CA LEU A 551 -18.20 -36.54 11.37
C LEU A 551 -16.92 -37.38 11.19
N HIS A 552 -15.74 -36.74 11.15
CA HIS A 552 -14.45 -37.43 11.13
C HIS A 552 -13.66 -37.11 12.38
N VAL A 553 -13.17 -38.13 13.09
CA VAL A 553 -12.31 -37.95 14.28
C VAL A 553 -10.97 -38.65 14.08
N SER A 554 -9.92 -37.83 13.97
CA SER A 554 -8.55 -38.30 13.79
C SER A 554 -7.94 -38.91 15.06
N ALA A 555 -6.77 -39.53 14.91
CA ALA A 555 -6.10 -40.28 15.97
C ALA A 555 -6.02 -39.52 17.31
N GLY A 556 -6.51 -40.15 18.38
CA GLY A 556 -6.48 -39.59 19.74
C GLY A 556 -7.45 -38.44 20.00
N GLY A 557 -8.27 -38.02 19.02
CA GLY A 557 -9.31 -37.01 19.20
C GLY A 557 -10.37 -37.48 20.20
N ALA A 558 -10.85 -36.56 21.05
CA ALA A 558 -11.84 -36.86 22.08
C ALA A 558 -12.89 -35.73 22.18
N PRO A 559 -13.67 -35.48 21.11
CA PRO A 559 -14.76 -34.51 21.15
C PRO A 559 -15.92 -35.03 22.01
N VAL A 560 -16.67 -34.11 22.63
CA VAL A 560 -17.93 -34.39 23.34
C VAL A 560 -19.06 -33.78 22.53
N LEU A 561 -19.97 -34.61 22.02
CA LEU A 561 -21.14 -34.20 21.25
C LEU A 561 -22.39 -34.49 22.07
N ARG A 562 -23.24 -33.48 22.28
CA ARG A 562 -24.48 -33.57 23.07
C ARG A 562 -25.67 -33.03 22.27
N GLY A 563 -26.74 -33.79 22.15
CA GLY A 563 -27.95 -33.35 21.46
C GLY A 563 -27.74 -33.07 19.96
N CYS A 564 -26.69 -33.62 19.35
CA CYS A 564 -26.34 -33.34 17.96
C CYS A 564 -27.15 -34.20 16.98
N LEU A 565 -27.55 -33.60 15.85
CA LEU A 565 -28.28 -34.27 14.77
C LEU A 565 -27.39 -34.40 13.55
N VAL A 566 -27.20 -35.64 13.06
CA VAL A 566 -26.62 -35.92 11.74
C VAL A 566 -27.73 -36.35 10.78
N ARG A 567 -27.82 -35.71 9.62
CA ARG A 567 -28.87 -36.00 8.62
C ARG A 567 -28.35 -36.04 7.19
N ASP A 568 -28.97 -36.83 6.32
CA ASP A 568 -28.73 -36.84 4.87
C ASP A 568 -27.23 -37.07 4.53
N ALA A 569 -26.65 -38.18 5.02
CA ALA A 569 -25.23 -38.50 4.82
C ALA A 569 -25.03 -39.97 4.42
N GLU A 570 -23.94 -40.28 3.72
CA GLU A 570 -23.57 -41.67 3.40
C GLU A 570 -23.17 -42.43 4.68
N GLU A 571 -22.35 -41.82 5.52
CA GLU A 571 -21.87 -42.35 6.80
C GLU A 571 -21.94 -41.23 7.84
N ASP A 572 -22.37 -41.53 9.06
CA ASP A 572 -22.50 -40.52 10.10
C ASP A 572 -21.18 -40.18 10.80
N VAL A 573 -20.36 -41.19 11.13
CA VAL A 573 -19.09 -40.99 11.81
C VAL A 573 -18.01 -41.98 11.36
N ALA A 574 -16.79 -41.47 11.18
CA ALA A 574 -15.58 -42.29 11.03
C ALA A 574 -14.54 -41.96 12.11
N LEU A 575 -13.95 -43.01 12.68
CA LEU A 575 -13.02 -42.92 13.81
C LEU A 575 -11.66 -43.53 13.46
N GLU A 576 -10.59 -42.76 13.60
CA GLU A 576 -9.22 -43.27 13.49
C GLU A 576 -8.73 -43.93 14.80
N LYS A 577 -7.59 -44.62 14.72
CA LYS A 577 -7.00 -45.36 15.84
C LYS A 577 -6.79 -44.47 17.07
N GLY A 578 -7.42 -44.86 18.17
CA GLY A 578 -7.28 -44.19 19.47
C GLY A 578 -8.19 -42.96 19.66
N ALA A 579 -9.05 -42.63 18.68
CA ALA A 579 -10.13 -41.68 18.89
C ALA A 579 -11.09 -42.17 19.99
N ARG A 580 -11.55 -41.25 20.85
CA ARG A 580 -12.45 -41.50 21.98
C ARG A 580 -13.55 -40.43 22.06
N PRO A 581 -14.40 -40.28 21.03
CA PRO A 581 -15.51 -39.34 21.11
C PRO A 581 -16.52 -39.79 22.17
N VAL A 582 -17.21 -38.82 22.76
CA VAL A 582 -18.38 -39.04 23.63
C VAL A 582 -19.60 -38.52 22.88
N PHE A 583 -20.58 -39.39 22.67
CA PHE A 583 -21.88 -39.03 22.11
C PHE A 583 -22.93 -39.17 23.21
N ASP A 584 -23.68 -38.09 23.45
CA ASP A 584 -24.75 -38.01 24.44
C ASP A 584 -26.00 -37.50 23.73
N ASP A 585 -27.09 -38.26 23.76
CA ASP A 585 -28.36 -37.92 23.08
C ASP A 585 -28.21 -37.46 21.61
N CYS A 586 -27.29 -38.07 20.85
CA CYS A 586 -27.07 -37.76 19.44
C CYS A 586 -27.92 -38.65 18.53
N VAL A 587 -28.42 -38.08 17.43
CA VAL A 587 -29.37 -38.74 16.52
C VAL A 587 -28.84 -38.75 15.08
N SER A 588 -28.84 -39.92 14.45
CA SER A 588 -28.66 -40.08 12.99
C SER A 588 -30.01 -40.26 12.31
N ARG A 589 -30.27 -39.49 11.25
CA ARG A 589 -31.52 -39.57 10.48
C ARG A 589 -31.22 -39.58 8.98
N ASP A 590 -31.87 -40.46 8.22
CA ASP A 590 -31.69 -40.51 6.76
C ASP A 590 -30.19 -40.69 6.37
N VAL A 591 -29.45 -41.46 7.18
CA VAL A 591 -28.04 -41.84 6.96
C VAL A 591 -27.98 -43.27 6.46
N LYS A 592 -27.21 -43.54 5.40
CA LYS A 592 -27.15 -44.90 4.80
C LYS A 592 -26.41 -45.90 5.67
N ASN A 593 -25.26 -45.50 6.23
CA ASN A 593 -24.45 -46.31 7.14
C ASN A 593 -24.38 -45.64 8.53
N PRO A 594 -25.41 -45.78 9.37
CA PRO A 594 -25.40 -45.21 10.71
C PRO A 594 -24.56 -46.05 11.67
N SER A 595 -23.61 -45.41 12.34
CA SER A 595 -22.68 -45.98 13.33
C SER A 595 -22.62 -45.15 14.62
N LEU A 596 -23.33 -44.02 14.69
CA LEU A 596 -23.54 -43.27 15.92
C LEU A 596 -24.29 -44.16 16.92
N PRO A 597 -23.83 -44.25 18.18
CA PRO A 597 -24.56 -44.95 19.23
C PRO A 597 -25.82 -44.15 19.59
N THR A 598 -26.91 -44.38 18.86
CA THR A 598 -28.22 -43.80 19.15
C THR A 598 -28.80 -44.43 20.42
N GLY A 599 -28.87 -43.67 21.51
CA GLY A 599 -29.69 -43.98 22.69
C GLY A 599 -29.34 -45.26 23.46
N ALA A 600 -28.55 -45.10 24.52
CA ALA A 600 -28.51 -45.93 25.73
C ALA A 600 -28.43 -47.47 25.57
N GLU A 601 -27.49 -48.00 24.80
CA GLU A 601 -26.78 -49.25 25.11
C GLU A 601 -25.68 -49.52 24.07
N GLN A 602 -24.53 -50.01 24.55
CA GLN A 602 -23.41 -50.59 23.78
C GLN A 602 -22.36 -49.62 23.20
N ALA A 603 -21.27 -49.48 23.95
CA ALA A 603 -19.96 -49.13 23.41
C ALA A 603 -19.49 -50.23 22.44
N LEU A 604 -19.42 -49.92 21.14
CA LEU A 604 -18.96 -50.87 20.13
C LEU A 604 -17.42 -50.87 20.01
N SER A 605 -16.87 -52.07 20.14
CA SER A 605 -15.46 -52.42 19.98
C SER A 605 -15.02 -52.33 18.52
N ALA A 606 -13.83 -51.76 18.32
CA ALA A 606 -13.15 -51.64 17.04
C ALA A 606 -13.01 -53.00 16.31
N ALA A 607 -13.43 -53.03 15.04
CA ALA A 607 -13.06 -54.06 14.08
C ALA A 607 -12.23 -53.44 12.94
N SER A 608 -11.22 -54.19 12.53
CA SER A 608 -10.11 -53.78 11.67
C SER A 608 -10.32 -54.06 10.18
N GLY A 609 -9.93 -53.09 9.34
CA GLY A 609 -9.51 -53.24 7.93
C GLY A 609 -10.38 -52.47 6.92
N PRO A 610 -9.96 -52.26 5.65
CA PRO A 610 -8.62 -52.21 5.06
C PRO A 610 -8.28 -50.80 4.49
N ASP A 611 -6.99 -50.56 4.17
CA ASP A 611 -6.49 -49.32 3.54
C ASP A 611 -7.21 -48.94 2.23
N PRO A 612 -7.51 -47.65 1.99
CA PRO A 612 -7.72 -47.15 0.64
C PRO A 612 -6.60 -46.21 0.21
N ALA A 613 -6.05 -46.54 -0.96
CA ALA A 613 -5.06 -45.77 -1.68
C ALA A 613 -5.63 -44.47 -2.29
N GLY A 614 -4.78 -43.44 -2.33
CA GLY A 614 -4.53 -42.62 -3.53
C GLY A 614 -5.55 -41.55 -3.93
N ALA A 615 -5.28 -40.29 -3.57
CA ALA A 615 -5.66 -39.12 -4.37
C ALA A 615 -4.52 -38.08 -4.35
N GLY A 616 -4.08 -37.69 -5.55
CA GLY A 616 -2.75 -37.13 -5.82
C GLY A 616 -2.53 -35.65 -5.43
N THR A 617 -1.27 -35.30 -5.22
CA THR A 617 -0.76 -33.93 -5.10
C THR A 617 0.45 -33.77 -6.04
N SER A 618 0.44 -32.71 -6.84
CA SER A 618 1.40 -32.45 -7.92
C SER A 618 2.76 -32.00 -7.37
N ALA A 619 3.70 -32.94 -7.26
CA ALA A 619 5.13 -32.64 -7.41
C ALA A 619 5.48 -32.94 -8.88
N ARG A 620 6.04 -31.97 -9.61
CA ARG A 620 6.43 -32.17 -11.00
C ARG A 620 7.65 -33.09 -11.07
N GLN A 621 7.42 -34.36 -11.36
CA GLN A 621 8.48 -35.27 -11.81
C GLN A 621 8.82 -34.94 -13.25
N THR A 622 10.10 -34.75 -13.56
CA THR A 622 10.60 -34.74 -14.94
C THR A 622 11.14 -36.14 -15.24
N GLU A 623 10.66 -36.79 -16.30
CA GLU A 623 11.19 -38.09 -16.76
C GLU A 623 12.69 -38.00 -17.07
N ALA A 624 13.43 -39.08 -16.78
CA ALA A 624 14.85 -39.20 -17.04
C ALA A 624 15.11 -39.42 -18.56
N PRO A 625 16.00 -38.62 -19.19
CA PRO A 625 16.52 -38.91 -20.54
C PRO A 625 17.54 -40.09 -20.52
N PRO A 626 18.00 -40.58 -21.70
CA PRO A 626 18.76 -41.83 -21.84
C PRO A 626 20.14 -41.79 -21.14
N GLU A 627 20.80 -42.95 -21.03
CA GLU A 627 22.11 -43.13 -20.38
C GLU A 627 23.22 -42.26 -20.99
N ASP A 628 23.28 -40.99 -20.61
CA ASP A 628 24.37 -40.07 -20.95
C ASP A 628 25.64 -40.51 -20.22
N THR A 629 26.78 -40.54 -20.93
CA THR A 629 28.04 -40.87 -20.29
C THR A 629 28.49 -39.72 -19.40
N LEU A 630 29.34 -40.02 -18.41
CA LEU A 630 29.90 -38.99 -17.53
C LEU A 630 30.63 -37.88 -18.32
N ASP A 631 31.29 -38.22 -19.43
CA ASP A 631 32.01 -37.27 -20.26
C ASP A 631 31.05 -36.31 -21.00
N ASP A 632 29.88 -36.80 -21.42
CA ASP A 632 28.83 -36.00 -22.05
C ASP A 632 28.24 -34.99 -21.07
N LEU A 633 27.92 -35.44 -19.84
CA LEU A 633 27.39 -34.57 -18.78
C LEU A 633 28.40 -33.51 -18.32
N LEU A 634 29.69 -33.84 -18.29
CA LEU A 634 30.76 -32.89 -18.01
C LEU A 634 31.00 -31.93 -19.19
N ALA A 635 30.72 -32.34 -20.42
CA ALA A 635 30.70 -31.43 -21.57
C ALA A 635 29.51 -30.48 -21.51
N GLU A 636 28.32 -30.97 -21.16
CA GLU A 636 27.12 -30.16 -20.92
C GLU A 636 27.35 -29.10 -19.84
N LEU A 637 27.98 -29.48 -18.71
CA LEU A 637 28.33 -28.54 -17.64
C LEU A 637 29.27 -27.43 -18.12
N ARG A 638 30.28 -27.79 -18.93
CA ARG A 638 31.23 -26.82 -19.51
C ARG A 638 30.55 -25.87 -20.50
N GLY A 639 29.54 -26.35 -21.22
CA GLY A 639 28.76 -25.60 -22.20
C GLY A 639 27.77 -24.58 -21.62
N LEU A 640 27.46 -24.63 -20.32
CA LEU A 640 26.64 -23.60 -19.68
C LEU A 640 27.34 -22.23 -19.74
N ALA A 641 26.61 -21.18 -20.12
CA ALA A 641 27.13 -19.82 -20.15
C ALA A 641 27.54 -19.36 -18.75
N GLY A 642 28.73 -18.77 -18.63
CA GLY A 642 29.32 -18.28 -17.36
C GLY A 642 29.53 -19.37 -16.31
N LEU A 643 29.40 -19.02 -15.03
CA LEU A 643 29.47 -19.96 -13.88
C LEU A 643 30.83 -20.66 -13.70
N GLU A 644 31.95 -20.05 -14.09
CA GLU A 644 33.28 -20.68 -14.05
C GLU A 644 33.65 -21.24 -12.67
N ARG A 645 33.33 -20.50 -11.60
CA ARG A 645 33.54 -20.97 -10.22
C ARG A 645 32.72 -22.22 -9.90
N VAL A 646 31.43 -22.22 -10.24
CA VAL A 646 30.54 -23.38 -10.02
C VAL A 646 30.99 -24.58 -10.86
N LYS A 647 31.38 -24.37 -12.13
CA LYS A 647 31.92 -25.43 -12.99
C LYS A 647 33.17 -26.06 -12.38
N HIS A 648 34.08 -25.25 -11.83
CA HIS A 648 35.28 -25.71 -11.15
C HIS A 648 34.95 -26.51 -9.88
N ASP A 649 34.05 -25.99 -9.05
CA ASP A 649 33.65 -26.62 -7.78
C ASP A 649 32.93 -27.96 -8.02
N VAL A 650 32.00 -28.00 -8.98
CA VAL A 650 31.31 -29.23 -9.38
C VAL A 650 32.30 -30.25 -9.95
N SER A 651 33.22 -29.83 -10.83
CA SER A 651 34.26 -30.73 -11.36
C SER A 651 35.16 -31.31 -10.26
N SER A 652 35.47 -30.50 -9.24
CA SER A 652 36.24 -30.94 -8.06
C SER A 652 35.46 -31.92 -7.18
N LEU A 653 34.15 -31.69 -7.01
CA LEU A 653 33.24 -32.62 -6.33
C LEU A 653 33.16 -33.95 -7.05
N VAL A 654 33.06 -33.96 -8.39
CA VAL A 654 33.03 -35.18 -9.20
C VAL A 654 34.29 -36.01 -9.00
N LYS A 655 35.48 -35.39 -9.04
CA LYS A 655 36.76 -36.08 -8.80
C LYS A 655 36.83 -36.71 -7.40
N LEU A 656 36.33 -36.00 -6.39
CA LEU A 656 36.25 -36.50 -5.02
C LEU A 656 35.30 -37.71 -4.92
N MET A 657 34.14 -37.61 -5.58
CA MET A 657 33.12 -38.66 -5.62
C MET A 657 33.59 -39.92 -6.38
N GLN A 658 34.33 -39.76 -7.48
CA GLN A 658 34.99 -40.86 -8.18
C GLN A 658 36.02 -41.58 -7.29
N MET A 659 36.74 -40.83 -6.45
CA MET A 659 37.67 -41.43 -5.47
C MET A 659 36.91 -42.25 -4.42
N VAL A 660 35.78 -41.75 -3.91
CA VAL A 660 34.93 -42.46 -2.94
C VAL A 660 34.47 -43.80 -3.53
N ARG A 661 33.91 -43.78 -4.75
CA ARG A 661 33.49 -45.00 -5.44
C ARG A 661 34.63 -46.00 -5.65
N ARG A 662 35.81 -45.55 -6.09
CA ARG A 662 36.99 -46.43 -6.24
C ARG A 662 37.41 -47.09 -4.93
N ARG A 663 37.25 -46.41 -3.78
CA ARG A 663 37.54 -47.01 -2.47
C ARG A 663 36.52 -48.08 -2.11
N GLU A 664 35.23 -47.81 -2.34
CA GLU A 664 34.15 -48.77 -2.09
C GLU A 664 34.29 -50.02 -2.97
N GLU A 665 34.64 -49.86 -4.25
CA GLU A 665 34.94 -50.97 -5.18
C GLU A 665 36.16 -51.81 -4.73
N MET A 666 37.11 -51.21 -4.00
CA MET A 666 38.26 -51.89 -3.40
C MET A 666 37.96 -52.45 -2.00
N GLY A 667 36.72 -52.36 -1.51
CA GLY A 667 36.33 -52.81 -0.17
C GLY A 667 36.91 -51.96 0.97
N LEU A 668 37.43 -50.76 0.67
CA LEU A 668 37.97 -49.84 1.65
C LEU A 668 36.86 -48.92 2.19
N ALA A 669 36.91 -48.61 3.48
CA ALA A 669 35.96 -47.67 4.08
C ALA A 669 36.05 -46.30 3.37
N PRO A 670 34.92 -45.75 2.89
CA PRO A 670 34.88 -44.42 2.30
C PRO A 670 35.09 -43.36 3.41
N PRO A 671 35.70 -42.21 3.09
CA PRO A 671 35.76 -41.10 4.03
C PRO A 671 34.34 -40.57 4.35
N PRO A 672 34.09 -40.10 5.58
CA PRO A 672 32.76 -39.61 5.99
C PRO A 672 32.50 -38.23 5.39
N LEU A 673 32.16 -38.20 4.10
CA LEU A 673 31.85 -36.98 3.36
C LEU A 673 30.34 -36.83 3.24
N SER A 674 29.80 -35.69 3.71
CA SER A 674 28.43 -35.32 3.36
C SER A 674 28.34 -35.02 1.87
N ARG A 675 27.28 -35.53 1.24
CA ARG A 675 26.97 -35.30 -0.18
C ARG A 675 26.00 -34.12 -0.38
N HIS A 676 25.50 -33.53 0.71
CA HIS A 676 24.53 -32.43 0.68
C HIS A 676 25.20 -31.07 0.44
N LEU A 677 24.54 -30.20 -0.32
CA LEU A 677 25.11 -28.93 -0.78
C LEU A 677 24.19 -27.73 -0.47
N VAL A 678 24.81 -26.57 -0.25
CA VAL A 678 24.12 -25.27 -0.20
C VAL A 678 24.39 -24.51 -1.50
N PHE A 679 23.35 -24.08 -2.20
CA PHE A 679 23.46 -23.25 -3.40
C PHE A 679 23.09 -21.81 -3.04
N ALA A 680 24.08 -20.92 -3.02
CA ALA A 680 23.90 -19.54 -2.58
C ALA A 680 24.04 -18.57 -3.77
N GLY A 681 23.03 -17.73 -4.02
CA GLY A 681 23.12 -16.68 -5.05
C GLY A 681 21.75 -16.12 -5.45
N ASN A 682 21.75 -15.00 -6.18
CA ASN A 682 20.52 -14.32 -6.64
C ASN A 682 19.65 -15.18 -7.57
N PRO A 683 18.35 -14.87 -7.75
CA PRO A 683 17.48 -15.59 -8.67
C PRO A 683 18.03 -15.60 -10.11
N GLY A 684 17.78 -16.68 -10.84
CA GLY A 684 18.17 -16.78 -12.25
C GLY A 684 19.66 -16.98 -12.56
N THR A 685 20.49 -17.29 -11.55
CA THR A 685 21.91 -17.63 -11.71
C THR A 685 22.18 -19.10 -12.10
N GLY A 686 21.14 -19.89 -12.43
CA GLY A 686 21.33 -21.27 -12.91
C GLY A 686 21.36 -22.38 -11.84
N LYS A 687 21.03 -22.07 -10.58
CA LYS A 687 20.99 -23.04 -9.45
C LYS A 687 20.25 -24.35 -9.77
N THR A 688 19.00 -24.27 -10.23
CA THR A 688 18.19 -25.45 -10.53
C THR A 688 18.73 -26.25 -11.71
N THR A 689 19.27 -25.57 -12.73
CA THR A 689 19.92 -26.21 -13.89
C THR A 689 21.13 -27.03 -13.46
N VAL A 690 22.00 -26.44 -12.62
CA VAL A 690 23.18 -27.15 -12.09
C VAL A 690 22.78 -28.28 -11.15
N ALA A 691 21.73 -28.12 -10.33
CA ALA A 691 21.25 -29.18 -9.44
C ALA A 691 20.79 -30.43 -10.22
N ARG A 692 20.08 -30.22 -11.34
CA ARG A 692 19.63 -31.29 -12.24
C ARG A 692 20.82 -32.03 -12.87
N LEU A 693 21.79 -31.28 -13.37
CA LEU A 693 22.98 -31.84 -13.99
C LEU A 693 23.85 -32.60 -12.97
N TYR A 694 23.96 -32.06 -11.75
CA TYR A 694 24.68 -32.72 -10.66
C TYR A 694 24.06 -34.07 -10.28
N GLY A 695 22.73 -34.18 -10.25
CA GLY A 695 22.03 -35.45 -10.01
C GLY A 695 22.37 -36.51 -11.07
N ARG A 696 22.28 -36.15 -12.35
CA ARG A 696 22.66 -37.02 -13.49
C ARG A 696 24.12 -37.45 -13.42
N ILE A 697 25.03 -36.52 -13.10
CA ILE A 697 26.45 -36.81 -12.93
C ILE A 697 26.68 -37.82 -11.81
N LEU A 698 26.02 -37.68 -10.67
CA LEU A 698 26.16 -38.64 -9.56
C LEU A 698 25.62 -40.03 -9.91
N ALA A 699 24.56 -40.11 -10.72
CA ALA A 699 24.06 -41.39 -11.24
C ALA A 699 25.03 -42.03 -12.23
N ALA A 700 25.62 -41.27 -13.16
CA ALA A 700 26.67 -41.76 -14.06
C ALA A 700 27.93 -42.21 -13.31
N VAL A 701 28.26 -41.51 -12.21
CA VAL A 701 29.32 -41.92 -11.26
C VAL A 701 28.84 -43.04 -10.34
N GLY A 702 27.62 -43.56 -10.45
CA GLY A 702 27.13 -44.75 -9.71
C GLY A 702 26.95 -44.55 -8.21
N LEU A 703 26.80 -43.30 -7.76
CA LEU A 703 26.55 -42.95 -6.36
C LEU A 703 25.06 -42.71 -6.07
N LEU A 704 24.24 -42.54 -7.11
CA LEU A 704 22.78 -42.46 -7.05
C LEU A 704 22.19 -43.44 -8.04
N GLU A 705 21.03 -44.02 -7.72
CA GLU A 705 20.36 -45.02 -8.55
C GLU A 705 19.82 -44.42 -9.88
N ARG A 706 19.29 -43.19 -9.84
CA ARG A 706 18.56 -42.56 -10.96
C ARG A 706 18.99 -41.13 -11.27
N GLY A 707 19.40 -40.36 -10.26
CA GLY A 707 19.87 -38.99 -10.44
C GLY A 707 18.80 -37.96 -10.82
N HIS A 708 17.50 -38.29 -10.71
CA HIS A 708 16.40 -37.38 -11.00
C HIS A 708 16.31 -36.25 -9.96
N LEU A 709 15.76 -35.11 -10.36
CA LEU A 709 15.58 -33.94 -9.50
C LEU A 709 14.13 -33.85 -9.03
N VAL A 710 13.91 -33.71 -7.72
CA VAL A 710 12.64 -33.35 -7.11
C VAL A 710 12.76 -31.93 -6.56
N GLU A 711 12.02 -31.00 -7.14
CA GLU A 711 11.99 -29.60 -6.71
C GLU A 711 10.88 -29.41 -5.67
N ALA A 712 11.22 -28.75 -4.57
CA ALA A 712 10.33 -28.47 -3.45
C ALA A 712 10.55 -27.04 -2.93
N ASP A 713 9.49 -26.42 -2.44
CA ASP A 713 9.53 -25.19 -1.69
C ASP A 713 8.93 -25.40 -0.29
N ARG A 714 8.76 -24.33 0.48
CA ARG A 714 8.09 -24.40 1.79
C ARG A 714 6.71 -25.05 1.71
N SER A 715 5.93 -24.74 0.67
CA SER A 715 4.57 -25.26 0.52
C SER A 715 4.54 -26.76 0.23
N ALA A 716 5.58 -27.29 -0.42
CA ALA A 716 5.72 -28.71 -0.68
C ALA A 716 6.10 -29.50 0.58
N LEU A 717 6.87 -28.91 1.50
CA LEU A 717 7.38 -29.61 2.70
C LEU A 717 6.49 -29.42 3.93
N VAL A 718 5.93 -28.22 4.11
CA VAL A 718 5.16 -27.86 5.31
C VAL A 718 3.67 -28.18 5.08
N GLY A 719 3.06 -28.88 6.04
CA GLY A 719 1.64 -29.22 6.01
C GLY A 719 0.76 -27.99 6.33
N GLU A 720 -0.47 -28.00 5.84
CA GLU A 720 -1.47 -26.95 6.17
C GLU A 720 -2.06 -27.11 7.57
N TYR A 721 -1.83 -28.28 8.20
CA TYR A 721 -2.33 -28.66 9.52
C TYR A 721 -1.21 -29.31 10.35
N VAL A 722 -1.31 -29.26 11.68
CA VAL A 722 -0.38 -29.92 12.61
C VAL A 722 -0.37 -31.43 12.35
N GLY A 723 0.80 -32.06 12.44
CA GLY A 723 0.95 -33.51 12.21
C GLY A 723 0.96 -33.90 10.72
N HIS A 724 0.69 -32.97 9.80
CA HIS A 724 0.81 -33.22 8.36
C HIS A 724 2.22 -32.92 7.84
N THR A 725 2.99 -32.09 8.54
CA THR A 725 4.31 -31.63 8.08
C THR A 725 5.33 -32.76 8.02
N GLY A 726 5.47 -33.58 9.07
CA GLY A 726 6.33 -34.75 9.06
C GLY A 726 6.03 -35.72 7.89
N PRO A 727 4.79 -36.25 7.76
CA PRO A 727 4.41 -37.14 6.66
C PRO A 727 4.58 -36.51 5.28
N LYS A 728 4.30 -35.21 5.13
CA LYS A 728 4.45 -34.50 3.85
C LYS A 728 5.92 -34.32 3.46
N THR A 729 6.77 -33.91 4.41
CA THR A 729 8.23 -33.83 4.24
C THR A 729 8.80 -35.21 3.91
N THR A 730 8.36 -36.26 4.62
CA THR A 730 8.76 -37.65 4.32
C THR A 730 8.35 -38.06 2.91
N ARG A 731 7.12 -37.76 2.48
CA ARG A 731 6.64 -38.11 1.13
C ARG A 731 7.48 -37.47 0.03
N VAL A 732 7.76 -36.17 0.15
CA VAL A 732 8.59 -35.43 -0.83
C VAL A 732 10.03 -35.97 -0.82
N PHE A 733 10.59 -36.27 0.36
CA PHE A 733 11.91 -36.89 0.46
C PHE A 733 11.95 -38.29 -0.18
N GLN A 734 10.92 -39.12 0.04
CA GLN A 734 10.82 -40.45 -0.54
C GLN A 734 10.73 -40.40 -2.07
N GLN A 735 10.07 -39.38 -2.64
CA GLN A 735 10.06 -39.15 -4.09
C GLN A 735 11.46 -38.87 -4.64
N ALA A 736 12.37 -38.31 -3.83
CA ALA A 736 13.74 -38.01 -4.21
C ALA A 736 14.72 -39.18 -4.01
N ARG A 737 14.27 -40.35 -3.51
CA ARG A 737 15.14 -41.53 -3.34
C ARG A 737 15.75 -42.01 -4.64
N GLY A 738 17.07 -42.21 -4.62
CA GLY A 738 17.87 -42.50 -5.80
C GLY A 738 18.24 -41.24 -6.60
N GLY A 739 17.91 -40.04 -6.12
CA GLY A 739 18.06 -38.77 -6.82
C GLY A 739 18.40 -37.59 -5.91
N VAL A 740 18.01 -36.39 -6.33
CA VAL A 740 18.31 -35.11 -5.68
C VAL A 740 17.02 -34.45 -5.20
N LEU A 741 16.96 -34.06 -3.93
CA LEU A 741 15.92 -33.19 -3.39
C LEU A 741 16.42 -31.74 -3.38
N PHE A 742 15.85 -30.90 -4.23
CA PHE A 742 16.20 -29.48 -4.31
C PHE A 742 15.13 -28.64 -3.60
N ILE A 743 15.54 -27.92 -2.55
CA ILE A 743 14.66 -27.07 -1.75
C ILE A 743 14.99 -25.62 -2.04
N ASP A 744 14.11 -24.92 -2.77
CA ASP A 744 14.29 -23.51 -3.08
C ASP A 744 13.83 -22.62 -1.92
N GLU A 745 14.52 -21.48 -1.76
CA GLU A 745 14.35 -20.54 -0.64
C GLU A 745 14.25 -21.22 0.73
N ALA A 746 15.17 -22.15 1.02
CA ALA A 746 15.08 -23.02 2.20
C ALA A 746 15.08 -22.24 3.54
N TYR A 747 15.66 -21.04 3.57
CA TYR A 747 15.61 -20.13 4.72
C TYR A 747 14.18 -19.72 5.10
N SER A 748 13.22 -19.82 4.18
CA SER A 748 11.81 -19.56 4.47
C SER A 748 11.27 -20.52 5.54
N LEU A 749 11.89 -21.69 5.75
CA LEU A 749 11.57 -22.62 6.81
C LEU A 749 11.87 -22.06 8.22
N THR A 750 12.79 -21.08 8.33
CA THR A 750 13.27 -20.50 9.60
C THR A 750 12.91 -19.03 9.83
N GLN A 751 12.67 -18.24 8.77
CA GLN A 751 12.53 -16.77 8.87
C GLN A 751 11.21 -16.24 9.47
N TYR A 752 10.20 -17.09 9.67
CA TYR A 752 8.93 -16.72 10.33
C TYR A 752 8.95 -17.09 11.82
N ALA A 753 10.02 -16.70 12.52
CA ALA A 753 10.24 -16.97 13.93
C ALA A 753 9.37 -16.06 14.82
N GLY A 754 8.07 -16.32 14.80
CA GLY A 754 7.08 -15.72 15.70
C GLY A 754 5.90 -16.64 16.02
N SER A 755 5.62 -17.67 15.21
CA SER A 755 4.45 -18.55 15.43
C SER A 755 4.47 -19.95 14.78
N ASN A 756 5.56 -20.44 14.16
CA ASN A 756 5.50 -21.64 13.30
C ASN A 756 6.36 -22.83 13.75
N ASP A 757 5.83 -23.69 14.64
CA ASP A 757 6.40 -25.02 14.97
C ASP A 757 6.53 -25.95 13.73
N PHE A 758 5.71 -25.74 12.69
CA PHE A 758 5.69 -26.61 11.50
C PHE A 758 6.97 -26.51 10.64
N GLY A 759 7.56 -25.32 10.52
CA GLY A 759 8.83 -25.17 9.78
C GLY A 759 9.97 -25.92 10.47
N GLN A 760 9.98 -25.89 11.81
CA GLN A 760 10.94 -26.65 12.62
C GLN A 760 10.68 -28.15 12.55
N GLU A 761 9.41 -28.59 12.52
CA GLU A 761 9.04 -29.99 12.30
C GLU A 761 9.54 -30.51 10.94
N ALA A 762 9.43 -29.71 9.87
CA ALA A 762 9.96 -30.04 8.55
C ALA A 762 11.49 -30.17 8.59
N ILE A 763 12.19 -29.23 9.24
CA ILE A 763 13.66 -29.27 9.42
C ILE A 763 14.08 -30.49 10.22
N ALA A 764 13.43 -30.79 11.33
CA ALA A 764 13.74 -31.94 12.18
C ALA A 764 13.53 -33.27 11.42
N THR A 765 12.44 -33.37 10.67
CA THR A 765 12.14 -34.53 9.82
C THR A 765 13.18 -34.68 8.70
N LEU A 766 13.53 -33.57 8.04
CA LEU A 766 14.54 -33.56 6.97
C LEU A 766 15.92 -33.98 7.49
N VAL A 767 16.38 -33.43 8.63
CA VAL A 767 17.67 -33.78 9.26
C VAL A 767 17.75 -35.25 9.62
N LYS A 768 16.65 -35.84 10.12
CA LYS A 768 16.55 -37.27 10.41
C LYS A 768 16.68 -38.09 9.11
N LEU A 769 15.89 -37.77 8.09
CA LEU A 769 15.90 -38.50 6.82
C LEU A 769 17.24 -38.37 6.08
N MET A 770 17.91 -37.22 6.19
CA MET A 770 19.26 -37.02 5.66
C MET A 770 20.32 -37.92 6.33
N GLU A 771 20.12 -38.31 7.59
CA GLU A 771 21.02 -39.28 8.25
C GLU A 771 20.69 -40.71 7.81
N ASP A 772 19.41 -41.07 7.90
CA ASP A 772 18.93 -42.43 7.66
C ASP A 772 19.13 -42.86 6.20
N HIS A 773 19.14 -41.90 5.26
CA HIS A 773 19.21 -42.13 3.82
C HIS A 773 20.35 -41.36 3.12
N ARG A 774 21.47 -41.13 3.80
CA ARG A 774 22.61 -40.34 3.29
C ARG A 774 23.25 -40.85 2.00
N ASP A 775 23.12 -42.15 1.73
CA ASP A 775 23.67 -42.80 0.53
C ASP A 775 22.65 -42.87 -0.63
N ASP A 776 21.36 -42.68 -0.32
CA ASP A 776 20.24 -42.82 -1.27
C ASP A 776 19.75 -41.47 -1.84
N VAL A 777 19.95 -40.35 -1.12
CA VAL A 777 19.40 -39.03 -1.48
C VAL A 777 20.42 -37.93 -1.28
N VAL A 778 20.55 -37.05 -2.27
CA VAL A 778 21.30 -35.80 -2.12
C VAL A 778 20.33 -34.64 -1.95
N VAL A 779 20.30 -34.04 -0.75
CA VAL A 779 19.59 -32.78 -0.50
C VAL A 779 20.45 -31.57 -0.90
N ILE A 780 19.88 -30.68 -1.70
CA ILE A 780 20.44 -29.38 -2.07
C ILE A 780 19.49 -28.29 -1.59
N VAL A 781 19.97 -27.37 -0.76
CA VAL A 781 19.19 -26.22 -0.29
C VAL A 781 19.66 -24.95 -1.00
N ALA A 782 18.73 -24.16 -1.52
CA ALA A 782 19.03 -22.96 -2.30
C ALA A 782 18.46 -21.68 -1.67
N GLY A 783 19.15 -20.56 -1.90
CA GLY A 783 18.69 -19.25 -1.46
C GLY A 783 19.75 -18.15 -1.58
N TYR A 784 19.46 -16.99 -1.00
CA TYR A 784 20.41 -15.89 -0.91
C TYR A 784 21.53 -16.21 0.09
N LEU A 785 22.74 -15.72 -0.18
CA LEU A 785 23.95 -16.09 0.56
C LEU A 785 23.82 -15.87 2.08
N LYS A 786 23.45 -14.65 2.51
CA LYS A 786 23.38 -14.30 3.94
C LYS A 786 22.30 -15.09 4.66
N GLU A 787 21.18 -15.31 4.01
CA GLU A 787 20.00 -16.01 4.51
C GLU A 787 20.28 -17.50 4.66
N MET A 788 21.02 -18.09 3.72
CA MET A 788 21.46 -19.47 3.81
C MET A 788 22.48 -19.68 4.93
N GLU A 789 23.38 -18.73 5.18
CA GLU A 789 24.27 -18.79 6.35
C GLU A 789 23.50 -18.77 7.67
N VAL A 790 22.42 -18.00 7.75
CA VAL A 790 21.54 -17.97 8.94
C VAL A 790 20.75 -19.29 9.05
N PHE A 791 20.21 -19.79 7.93
CA PHE A 791 19.47 -21.06 7.89
C PHE A 791 20.33 -22.24 8.35
N VAL A 792 21.54 -22.39 7.82
CA VAL A 792 22.43 -23.50 8.20
C VAL A 792 22.81 -23.43 9.69
N ARG A 793 22.99 -22.21 10.23
CA ARG A 793 23.30 -22.00 11.66
C ARG A 793 22.09 -22.15 12.59
N SER A 794 20.87 -22.16 12.07
CA SER A 794 19.65 -22.24 12.88
C SER A 794 19.46 -23.60 13.57
N ASN A 795 20.09 -24.67 13.04
CA ASN A 795 19.99 -26.01 13.59
C ASN A 795 21.34 -26.74 13.47
N PRO A 796 21.92 -27.26 14.58
CA PRO A 796 23.19 -27.99 14.54
C PRO A 796 23.19 -29.20 13.60
N GLY A 797 22.04 -29.86 13.42
CA GLY A 797 21.86 -30.95 12.47
C GLY A 797 22.03 -30.52 11.02
N LEU A 798 21.59 -29.31 10.66
CA LEU A 798 21.83 -28.74 9.34
C LEU A 798 23.31 -28.39 9.14
N ALA A 799 23.94 -27.72 10.12
CA ALA A 799 25.35 -27.34 10.04
C ALA A 799 26.30 -28.53 9.88
N SER A 800 26.00 -29.67 10.51
CA SER A 800 26.81 -30.90 10.36
C SER A 800 26.67 -31.56 8.98
N ARG A 801 25.51 -31.43 8.33
CA ARG A 801 25.19 -32.07 7.04
C ARG A 801 25.49 -31.17 5.85
N PHE A 802 25.39 -29.85 6.00
CA PHE A 802 25.67 -28.86 4.95
C PHE A 802 27.03 -28.20 5.15
N ASN A 803 28.09 -28.92 4.80
CA ASN A 803 29.48 -28.47 5.01
C ASN A 803 30.12 -27.79 3.79
N ARG A 804 29.38 -27.68 2.67
CA ARG A 804 29.86 -27.08 1.41
C ARG A 804 28.80 -26.17 0.81
N THR A 805 29.25 -24.99 0.41
CA THR A 805 28.42 -23.98 -0.27
C THR A 805 28.99 -23.70 -1.65
N LEU A 806 28.17 -23.84 -2.68
CA LEU A 806 28.47 -23.37 -4.04
C LEU A 806 27.90 -21.96 -4.20
N LEU A 807 28.79 -21.01 -4.52
CA LEU A 807 28.41 -19.62 -4.76
C LEU A 807 28.09 -19.41 -6.24
N PHE A 808 26.85 -18.99 -6.50
CA PHE A 808 26.35 -18.60 -7.81
C PHE A 808 26.39 -17.07 -7.91
N GLU A 809 27.44 -16.58 -8.53
CA GLU A 809 27.67 -15.15 -8.78
C GLU A 809 26.70 -14.64 -9.87
N ASP A 810 26.44 -13.33 -9.86
CA ASP A 810 25.62 -12.69 -10.89
C ASP A 810 26.35 -12.72 -12.23
N TYR A 811 25.60 -12.88 -13.31
CA TYR A 811 26.15 -12.86 -14.66
C TYR A 811 26.62 -11.45 -15.03
N GLY A 812 27.79 -11.38 -15.66
CA GLY A 812 28.28 -10.20 -16.36
C GLY A 812 27.42 -9.90 -17.59
N SER A 813 27.50 -8.67 -18.09
CA SER A 813 26.67 -8.22 -19.22
C SER A 813 26.91 -9.05 -20.47
N ALA A 814 28.17 -9.40 -20.76
CA ALA A 814 28.51 -10.29 -21.87
C ALA A 814 27.91 -11.71 -21.72
N GLU A 815 27.81 -12.22 -20.48
CA GLU A 815 27.22 -13.53 -20.21
C GLU A 815 25.69 -13.49 -20.35
N LEU A 816 25.03 -12.39 -19.94
CA LEU A 816 23.61 -12.18 -20.15
C LEU A 816 23.25 -12.06 -21.64
N VAL A 817 24.09 -11.38 -22.44
CA VAL A 817 23.95 -11.34 -23.90
C VAL A 817 24.06 -12.74 -24.49
N SER A 818 25.05 -13.53 -24.06
CA SER A 818 25.22 -14.92 -24.52
C SER A 818 23.99 -15.80 -24.21
N ILE A 819 23.32 -15.57 -23.07
CA ILE A 819 22.05 -16.25 -22.75
C ILE A 819 20.95 -15.86 -23.74
N VAL A 820 20.80 -14.57 -24.08
CA VAL A 820 19.83 -14.11 -25.08
C VAL A 820 20.14 -14.71 -26.46
N GLU A 821 21.42 -14.76 -26.86
CA GLU A 821 21.85 -15.38 -28.12
C GLU A 821 21.50 -16.86 -28.19
N HIS A 822 21.74 -17.58 -27.09
CA HIS A 822 21.40 -19.00 -27.03
C HIS A 822 19.89 -19.23 -27.18
N GLN A 823 19.06 -18.39 -26.56
CA GLN A 823 17.61 -18.47 -26.71
C GLN A 823 17.14 -18.09 -28.11
N ALA A 824 17.73 -17.05 -28.70
CA ALA A 824 17.45 -16.66 -30.07
C ALA A 824 17.74 -17.81 -31.04
N ALA A 825 18.92 -18.43 -30.94
CA ALA A 825 19.29 -19.56 -31.78
C ALA A 825 18.35 -20.77 -31.62
N GLN A 826 17.92 -21.09 -30.39
CA GLN A 826 16.94 -22.17 -30.13
C GLN A 826 15.59 -21.93 -30.81
N HIS A 827 15.21 -20.67 -30.99
CA HIS A 827 13.94 -20.26 -31.60
C HIS A 827 14.11 -19.74 -33.03
N GLN A 828 15.26 -20.01 -33.67
CA GLN A 828 15.58 -19.60 -35.04
C GLN A 828 15.57 -18.08 -35.29
N TYR A 829 15.89 -17.30 -34.25
CA TYR A 829 16.14 -15.87 -34.36
C TYR A 829 17.64 -15.58 -34.49
N GLU A 830 17.96 -14.56 -35.28
CA GLU A 830 19.29 -14.02 -35.48
C GLU A 830 19.43 -12.62 -34.88
N LEU A 831 20.58 -12.37 -34.25
CA LEU A 831 20.94 -11.09 -33.66
C LEU A 831 22.05 -10.46 -34.50
N GLY A 832 21.84 -9.22 -34.96
CA GLY A 832 22.87 -8.41 -35.62
C GLY A 832 23.94 -7.90 -34.64
N PRO A 833 25.12 -7.45 -35.13
CA PRO A 833 26.16 -6.85 -34.27
C PRO A 833 25.63 -5.64 -33.48
N ASP A 834 24.85 -4.77 -34.12
CA ASP A 834 24.26 -3.59 -33.47
C ASP A 834 23.29 -3.97 -32.34
N THR A 835 22.52 -5.06 -32.51
CA THR A 835 21.60 -5.56 -31.47
C THR A 835 22.37 -6.09 -30.27
N ARG A 836 23.53 -6.74 -30.48
CA ARG A 836 24.39 -7.21 -29.39
C ARG A 836 24.97 -6.06 -28.58
N GLU A 837 25.42 -4.99 -29.27
CA GLU A 837 25.94 -3.79 -28.61
C GLU A 837 24.85 -3.12 -27.77
N ALA A 838 23.64 -2.96 -28.33
CA ALA A 838 22.50 -2.38 -27.63
C ALA A 838 22.06 -3.22 -26.42
N LEU A 839 22.06 -4.55 -26.53
CA LEU A 839 21.80 -5.46 -25.40
C LEU A 839 22.87 -5.34 -24.31
N THR A 840 24.14 -5.21 -24.70
CA THR A 840 25.26 -5.03 -23.75
C THR A 840 25.05 -3.75 -22.95
N ALA A 841 24.81 -2.62 -23.64
CA ALA A 841 24.52 -1.34 -23.01
C ALA A 841 23.28 -1.40 -22.09
N ARG A 842 22.24 -2.13 -22.52
CA ARG A 842 21.02 -2.32 -21.72
C ARG A 842 21.30 -3.06 -20.42
N PHE A 843 22.12 -4.11 -20.44
CA PHE A 843 22.50 -4.86 -19.25
C PHE A 843 23.51 -4.12 -18.37
N ASP A 844 24.42 -3.32 -18.94
CA ASP A 844 25.34 -2.47 -18.19
C ASP A 844 24.61 -1.39 -17.37
N ALA A 845 23.49 -0.88 -17.89
CA ALA A 845 22.66 0.10 -17.21
C ALA A 845 21.79 -0.49 -16.07
N MET A 846 21.71 -1.82 -15.93
CA MET A 846 20.90 -2.44 -14.88
C MET A 846 21.67 -2.54 -13.56
N PRO A 847 21.11 -2.05 -12.43
CA PRO A 847 21.72 -2.28 -11.13
C PRO A 847 21.66 -3.79 -10.78
N ARG A 848 22.80 -4.35 -10.36
CA ARG A 848 22.94 -5.74 -9.89
C ARG A 848 22.76 -5.80 -8.37
N ASP A 849 21.58 -5.41 -7.89
CA ASP A 849 21.24 -5.39 -6.48
C ASP A 849 20.56 -6.70 -6.01
N ARG A 850 20.11 -6.71 -4.76
CA ARG A 850 19.47 -7.88 -4.15
C ARG A 850 18.15 -8.18 -4.88
N GLY A 851 18.06 -9.37 -5.47
CA GLY A 851 16.88 -9.79 -6.24
C GLY A 851 17.01 -9.62 -7.75
N PHE A 852 18.18 -9.17 -8.24
CA PHE A 852 18.48 -9.13 -9.66
C PHE A 852 18.23 -10.51 -10.32
N GLY A 853 17.40 -10.50 -11.37
CA GLY A 853 16.87 -11.72 -11.99
C GLY A 853 17.84 -12.49 -12.89
N ASN A 854 19.03 -11.96 -13.19
CA ASN A 854 20.07 -12.62 -13.98
C ASN A 854 19.54 -13.25 -15.27
N GLY A 855 19.71 -14.57 -15.46
CA GLY A 855 19.21 -15.29 -16.62
C GLY A 855 17.71 -15.16 -16.80
N ARG A 856 16.91 -15.01 -15.72
CA ARG A 856 15.46 -14.73 -15.82
C ARG A 856 15.21 -13.39 -16.53
N THR A 857 15.96 -12.35 -16.17
CA THR A 857 15.90 -11.04 -16.82
C THR A 857 16.29 -11.14 -18.29
N ALA A 858 17.33 -11.91 -18.64
CA ALA A 858 17.70 -12.17 -20.03
C ALA A 858 16.57 -12.87 -20.80
N ARG A 859 15.90 -13.87 -20.21
CA ARG A 859 14.74 -14.54 -20.85
C ARG A 859 13.56 -13.61 -21.07
N GLN A 860 13.25 -12.78 -20.09
CA GLN A 860 12.18 -11.79 -20.18
C GLN A 860 12.50 -10.75 -21.26
N LEU A 861 13.75 -10.32 -21.35
CA LEU A 861 14.19 -9.37 -22.36
C LEU A 861 14.09 -9.98 -23.77
N PHE A 862 14.52 -11.23 -23.96
CA PHE A 862 14.33 -11.96 -25.22
C PHE A 862 12.85 -12.08 -25.59
N GLN A 863 11.98 -12.47 -24.65
CA GLN A 863 10.54 -12.56 -24.88
C GLN A 863 9.95 -11.22 -25.33
N ALA A 864 10.30 -10.14 -24.63
CA ALA A 864 9.83 -8.80 -24.99
C ALA A 864 10.34 -8.36 -26.37
N MET A 865 11.59 -8.71 -26.72
CA MET A 865 12.13 -8.47 -28.06
C MET A 865 11.37 -9.24 -29.14
N THR A 866 10.99 -10.50 -28.90
CA THR A 866 10.18 -11.26 -29.87
C THR A 866 8.78 -10.67 -30.04
N GLU A 867 8.20 -10.12 -28.98
CA GLU A 867 6.90 -9.45 -29.04
C GLU A 867 6.98 -8.12 -29.82
N HIS A 868 7.98 -7.29 -29.53
CA HIS A 868 8.21 -6.04 -30.25
C HIS A 868 8.53 -6.29 -31.74
N GLN A 869 9.32 -7.31 -32.03
CA GLN A 869 9.60 -7.72 -33.41
C GLN A 869 8.33 -8.18 -34.13
N ALA A 870 7.43 -8.90 -33.47
CA ALA A 870 6.15 -9.30 -34.04
C ALA A 870 5.28 -8.10 -34.43
N TYR A 871 5.18 -7.07 -33.57
CA TYR A 871 4.49 -5.83 -33.89
C TYR A 871 5.14 -5.08 -35.06
N ARG A 872 6.48 -4.96 -35.04
CA ARG A 872 7.23 -4.30 -36.11
C ARG A 872 7.02 -4.99 -37.46
N VAL A 873 7.06 -6.33 -37.49
CA VAL A 873 6.90 -7.10 -38.73
C VAL A 873 5.45 -7.09 -39.22
N ALA A 874 4.46 -7.05 -38.32
CA ALA A 874 3.04 -6.95 -38.67
C ALA A 874 2.67 -5.65 -39.41
N GLU A 875 3.43 -4.56 -39.17
CA GLU A 875 3.24 -3.26 -39.84
C GLU A 875 3.92 -3.19 -41.22
N LEU A 876 4.66 -4.23 -41.65
CA LEU A 876 5.28 -4.27 -42.96
C LEU A 876 4.28 -4.73 -44.04
N PRO A 877 4.16 -4.03 -45.20
CA PRO A 877 3.23 -4.41 -46.27
C PRO A 877 3.49 -5.80 -46.86
N GLU A 878 4.76 -6.23 -46.91
CA GLU A 878 5.20 -7.58 -47.25
C GLU A 878 6.44 -7.92 -46.39
N ALA A 879 6.35 -8.95 -45.55
CA ALA A 879 7.46 -9.39 -44.70
C ALA A 879 8.27 -10.51 -45.37
N SER A 880 9.60 -10.39 -45.37
CA SER A 880 10.50 -11.44 -45.87
C SER A 880 10.83 -12.47 -44.78
N GLU A 881 11.35 -13.64 -45.17
CA GLU A 881 11.87 -14.66 -44.23
C GLU A 881 12.97 -14.08 -43.31
N SER A 882 13.78 -13.16 -43.83
CA SER A 882 14.80 -12.46 -43.03
C SER A 882 14.17 -11.54 -41.98
N ASP A 883 13.03 -10.90 -42.26
CA ASP A 883 12.39 -9.98 -41.31
C ASP A 883 11.77 -10.71 -40.11
N VAL A 884 11.22 -11.91 -40.35
CA VAL A 884 10.64 -12.75 -39.30
C VAL A 884 11.72 -13.42 -38.43
N MET A 885 12.94 -13.62 -38.96
CA MET A 885 14.05 -14.23 -38.25
C MET A 885 14.98 -13.22 -37.55
N THR A 886 14.92 -11.92 -37.84
CA THR A 886 15.92 -10.95 -37.32
C THR A 886 15.39 -10.09 -36.17
N LEU A 887 16.10 -10.10 -35.04
CA LEU A 887 15.88 -9.17 -33.92
C LEU A 887 16.81 -7.94 -34.03
N LYS A 888 16.21 -6.74 -34.01
CA LYS A 888 16.87 -5.45 -34.21
C LYS A 888 17.02 -4.66 -32.89
N PRO A 889 17.88 -3.64 -32.83
CA PRO A 889 18.03 -2.81 -31.62
C PRO A 889 16.72 -2.15 -31.16
N GLU A 890 15.85 -1.78 -32.11
CA GLU A 890 14.53 -1.18 -31.84
C GLU A 890 13.54 -2.13 -31.16
N ASP A 891 13.79 -3.44 -31.24
CA ASP A 891 12.97 -4.44 -30.56
C ASP A 891 13.31 -4.52 -29.05
N ILE A 892 14.39 -3.87 -28.59
CA ILE A 892 14.77 -3.83 -27.17
C ILE A 892 13.85 -2.83 -26.42
N PRO A 893 13.11 -3.25 -25.39
CA PRO A 893 12.24 -2.36 -24.62
C PRO A 893 13.03 -1.25 -23.90
N GLN A 894 12.55 -0.01 -24.03
CA GLN A 894 13.11 1.14 -23.30
C GLN A 894 12.76 1.08 -21.81
N SER A 895 13.70 1.47 -20.95
CA SER A 895 13.53 1.49 -19.50
C SER A 895 12.42 2.47 -19.09
N SER A 896 11.40 2.00 -18.38
CA SER A 896 10.38 2.82 -17.70
C SER A 896 10.87 3.36 -16.37
#